data_AF-A0A8J4W6Y0-F1
#
_entry.id   AF-A0A8J4W6Y0-F1
#
_cell.length_a   1.000
_cell.length_b   1.000
_cell.length_c   1.000
_cell.angle_alpha   90.00
_cell.angle_beta   90.00
_cell.angle_gamma   90.00
#
_symmetry.space_group_name_H-M   'P 1'
#
loop_
_entity.id
_entity.type
_entity.pdbx_description
1 polymer ?
#
loop_
_entity_poly.entity_id
_entity_poly.type
_entity_poly.pdbx_seq_one_letter_code
_entity_poly.pdbx_strand_id
1 'polypeptide(L)'
;MASNDFVLDEQGEQDLLREALQTVRDQGFRMQRAIDSADQPAVLKRAAEVLRELRTSLLSPKNYYQLYMQVLDELRHFESYVEEQQQAGASMRALYERVQSSGNVLPRLYLLVAVGAVYIKSREAPARDVLTDLVEMTKGVQYPLRGLFLRHYLSLSVRDKLPDSGSIYEQSGGGSVSDAINFLLQNLRETNQLWIRLQHQKIGGSRPKIVREKERMELRLLVGASLVRLSQMEGVTHSVYADQVLPRLLDEVVLGCKDCMAQQYLLDCIIQVFPDEFHLQNLERLLETLGKLQPDVDVSLILAALLERLTKFRESKNTVTSTGQQDTQSEDRNKFEQEQEKGLKMFRLVMSTVSKLLLRSSRYASGGGVSQSDNGGDAHLSSVLSFFVTFTTFTLAWLGGGANKSPQTMASLQQVVSGCLAFLRERTAWRVDKDKEAYQLVISQVESLSLTLLRALSITELMQVPALHDLLALMPWRRAWKDVALVWIRVLLARHERIRDEKQMELLLQLLAPLVRDDPNELQTPSLTATSTETGKNKSIDIFEAEQQTLAKVMHLVANDDLDVKFRVLSVARRAFGQGGVFRIRFTLVPLIYQSLTLVRDLASRSEEKTQSQDQKTEAESVGSTAAEKPNSFVTTPREVLQFVHEMVTALASKQDAHSVPCVHLFLQCALVADGCVFEAVAYEFITQAFIVYEDQITLAREQWRALELMVATLRATRNLSSANYEVLATKTTQYAARLLKKNEQALMVLNCAHLFWTPEVTRNYLVGLLALVKDHLDNMEHGQMRREGEFRYRAIVRYMDNLDVNDDGVSTSSSSSSR
;
A
#
# COMPACT_ATOMS: atom_id res chain seq x y z
N MET A 1 53.45 32.91 23.93
CA MET A 1 53.15 33.51 22.62
C MET A 1 51.98 32.74 22.05
N ALA A 2 50.79 33.34 22.07
CA ALA A 2 49.60 32.75 21.48
C ALA A 2 49.81 32.69 19.96
N SER A 3 49.91 31.50 19.40
CA SER A 3 49.85 31.30 17.95
C SER A 3 48.44 31.70 17.52
N ASN A 4 48.33 32.85 16.84
CA ASN A 4 47.20 33.13 15.99
C ASN A 4 47.12 31.99 14.96
N ASP A 5 46.24 31.01 15.23
CA ASP A 5 46.03 29.87 14.35
C ASP A 5 45.40 30.37 13.04
N PHE A 6 46.18 30.27 11.97
CA PHE A 6 45.84 30.69 10.61
C PHE A 6 44.73 29.78 10.06
N VAL A 7 43.50 30.29 9.96
CA VAL A 7 42.41 29.62 9.24
C VAL A 7 42.55 30.01 7.78
N LEU A 8 42.82 29.04 6.92
CA LEU A 8 42.91 29.27 5.48
C LEU A 8 41.51 29.44 4.90
N ASP A 9 41.35 30.41 4.01
CA ASP A 9 40.17 30.51 3.15
C ASP A 9 40.09 29.28 2.22
N GLU A 10 38.91 28.96 1.69
CA GLU A 10 38.70 27.79 0.80
C GLU A 10 39.69 27.76 -0.39
N GLN A 11 40.08 28.94 -0.90
CA GLN A 11 41.08 29.08 -1.96
C GLN A 11 42.50 28.73 -1.47
N GLY A 12 42.86 29.14 -0.24
CA GLY A 12 44.15 28.81 0.37
C GLY A 12 44.28 27.32 0.69
N GLU A 13 43.19 26.65 1.11
CA GLU A 13 43.18 25.19 1.26
C GLU A 13 43.41 24.48 -0.09
N GLN A 14 42.83 24.98 -1.19
CA GLN A 14 43.01 24.40 -2.52
C GLN A 14 44.42 24.61 -3.09
N ASP A 15 45.02 25.76 -2.85
CA ASP A 15 46.40 26.04 -3.28
C ASP A 15 47.39 25.14 -2.54
N LEU A 16 47.23 24.97 -1.23
CA LEU A 16 48.03 24.03 -0.44
C LEU A 16 47.84 22.57 -0.90
N LEU A 17 46.61 22.19 -1.25
CA LEU A 17 46.36 20.87 -1.82
C LEU A 17 47.12 20.70 -3.15
N ARG A 18 47.06 21.69 -4.05
CA ARG A 18 47.78 21.62 -5.34
C ARG A 18 49.29 21.48 -5.15
N GLU A 19 49.88 22.26 -4.23
CA GLU A 19 51.30 22.17 -3.90
C GLU A 19 51.69 20.81 -3.32
N ALA A 20 50.89 20.29 -2.38
CA ALA A 20 51.10 18.97 -1.80
C ALA A 20 51.01 17.85 -2.86
N LEU A 21 49.98 17.90 -3.73
CA LEU A 21 49.82 16.91 -4.80
C LEU A 21 50.97 16.96 -5.81
N GLN A 22 51.46 18.15 -6.15
CA GLN A 22 52.61 18.31 -7.04
C GLN A 22 53.88 17.73 -6.40
N THR A 23 54.13 18.03 -5.13
CA THR A 23 55.26 17.49 -4.37
C THR A 23 55.21 15.96 -4.31
N VAL A 24 54.03 15.37 -4.10
CA VAL A 24 53.84 13.92 -4.12
C VAL A 24 54.19 13.33 -5.49
N ARG A 25 53.80 13.95 -6.61
CA ARG A 25 54.17 13.47 -7.96
C ARG A 25 55.66 13.55 -8.21
N ASP A 26 56.27 14.68 -7.86
CA ASP A 26 57.69 14.92 -8.09
C ASP A 26 58.55 13.92 -7.29
N GLN A 27 58.18 13.65 -6.04
CA GLN A 27 58.88 12.69 -5.21
C GLN A 27 58.54 11.23 -5.58
N GLY A 28 57.32 10.95 -6.03
CA GLY A 28 56.91 9.66 -6.59
C GLY A 28 57.72 9.29 -7.84
N PHE A 29 57.86 10.22 -8.77
CA PHE A 29 58.71 10.03 -9.96
C PHE A 29 60.18 9.78 -9.60
N ARG A 30 60.71 10.52 -8.62
CA ARG A 30 62.07 10.30 -8.11
C ARG A 30 62.22 8.96 -7.40
N MET A 31 61.18 8.48 -6.73
CA MET A 31 61.15 7.17 -6.09
C MET A 31 61.18 6.05 -7.13
N GLN A 32 60.39 6.14 -8.19
CA GLN A 32 60.41 5.18 -9.31
C GLN A 32 61.78 5.15 -9.99
N ARG A 33 62.37 6.31 -10.27
CA ARG A 33 63.75 6.36 -10.82
C ARG A 33 64.78 5.74 -9.88
N ALA A 34 64.61 5.90 -8.56
CA ALA A 34 65.49 5.28 -7.57
C ALA A 34 65.31 3.74 -7.53
N ILE A 35 64.07 3.26 -7.71
CA ILE A 35 63.74 1.83 -7.87
C ILE A 35 64.48 1.26 -9.08
N ASP A 36 64.43 1.93 -10.23
CA ASP A 36 65.13 1.49 -11.46
C ASP A 36 66.65 1.42 -11.27
N SER A 37 67.21 2.32 -10.47
CA SER A 37 68.64 2.34 -10.13
C SER A 37 69.05 1.36 -9.01
N ALA A 38 68.09 0.61 -8.44
CA ALA A 38 68.27 -0.32 -7.32
C ALA A 38 68.88 0.30 -6.03
N ASP A 39 68.75 1.62 -5.84
CA ASP A 39 69.29 2.32 -4.66
C ASP A 39 68.30 2.29 -3.49
N GLN A 40 68.35 1.21 -2.69
CA GLN A 40 67.44 0.98 -1.56
C GLN A 40 67.30 2.17 -0.57
N PRO A 41 68.39 2.80 -0.05
CA PRO A 41 68.26 3.92 0.88
C PRO A 41 67.65 5.17 0.23
N ALA A 42 67.91 5.43 -1.06
CA ALA A 42 67.27 6.53 -1.76
C ALA A 42 65.76 6.29 -1.94
N VAL A 43 65.34 5.07 -2.28
CA VAL A 43 63.91 4.70 -2.38
C VAL A 43 63.18 4.97 -1.06
N LEU A 44 63.72 4.46 0.07
CA LEU A 44 63.11 4.66 1.38
C LEU A 44 63.05 6.15 1.78
N LYS A 45 64.08 6.93 1.46
CA LYS A 45 64.11 8.37 1.74
C LYS A 45 63.04 9.12 0.94
N ARG A 46 62.88 8.81 -0.35
CA ARG A 46 61.87 9.45 -1.22
C ARG A 46 60.46 9.02 -0.84
N ALA A 47 60.24 7.75 -0.52
CA ALA A 47 58.96 7.28 0.00
C ALA A 47 58.59 7.97 1.32
N ALA A 48 59.57 8.17 2.23
CA ALA A 48 59.35 8.91 3.47
C ALA A 48 59.10 10.42 3.26
N GLU A 49 59.59 11.01 2.17
CA GLU A 49 59.28 12.37 1.74
C GLU A 49 57.86 12.48 1.18
N VAL A 50 57.42 11.55 0.32
CA VAL A 50 56.02 11.47 -0.16
C VAL A 50 55.05 11.40 1.02
N LEU A 51 55.33 10.53 1.99
CA LEU A 51 54.50 10.34 3.19
C LEU A 51 54.55 11.52 4.17
N ARG A 52 55.51 12.43 4.02
CA ARG A 52 55.62 13.62 4.87
C ARG A 52 54.45 14.57 4.65
N GLU A 53 53.93 14.65 3.44
CA GLU A 53 52.79 15.51 3.07
C GLU A 53 51.49 15.12 3.80
N LEU A 54 51.34 13.84 4.17
CA LEU A 54 50.21 13.39 4.99
C LEU A 54 50.23 13.92 6.43
N ARG A 55 51.30 14.61 6.84
CA ARG A 55 51.41 15.26 8.15
C ARG A 55 50.75 16.63 8.22
N THR A 56 50.15 17.12 7.14
CA THR A 56 49.38 18.37 7.19
C THR A 56 48.18 18.23 8.14
N SER A 57 47.78 19.32 8.79
CA SER A 57 46.55 19.42 9.62
C SER A 57 45.59 20.48 9.13
N LEU A 58 45.96 21.17 8.05
CA LEU A 58 45.26 22.35 7.53
C LEU A 58 44.21 22.00 6.49
N LEU A 59 44.22 20.77 5.96
CA LEU A 59 43.30 20.32 4.93
C LEU A 59 41.99 19.83 5.55
N SER A 60 40.87 20.18 4.91
CA SER A 60 39.58 19.53 5.17
C SER A 60 39.63 18.02 4.89
N PRO A 61 38.73 17.21 5.50
CA PRO A 61 38.71 15.76 5.30
C PRO A 61 38.59 15.31 3.84
N LYS A 62 37.86 16.07 3.00
CA LYS A 62 37.73 15.77 1.56
C LYS A 62 39.05 15.98 0.82
N ASN A 63 39.70 17.12 1.04
CA ASN A 63 40.97 17.44 0.41
C ASN A 63 42.07 16.48 0.89
N TYR A 64 42.04 16.12 2.19
CA TYR A 64 42.93 15.10 2.73
C TYR A 64 42.68 13.72 2.11
N TYR A 65 41.43 13.33 1.86
CA TYR A 65 41.11 12.08 1.17
C TYR A 65 41.70 12.04 -0.25
N GLN A 66 41.62 13.15 -0.99
CA GLN A 66 42.23 13.25 -2.33
C GLN A 66 43.76 13.10 -2.29
N LEU A 67 44.41 13.80 -1.36
CA LEU A 67 45.86 13.63 -1.14
C LEU A 67 46.22 12.20 -0.76
N TYR A 68 45.42 11.59 0.12
CA TYR A 68 45.60 10.20 0.54
C TYR A 68 45.48 9.21 -0.61
N MET A 69 44.49 9.36 -1.51
CA MET A 69 44.36 8.49 -2.69
C MET A 69 45.60 8.55 -3.58
N GLN A 70 46.13 9.75 -3.85
CA GLN A 70 47.32 9.88 -4.69
C GLN A 70 48.56 9.27 -4.01
N VAL A 71 48.72 9.43 -2.69
CA VAL A 71 49.81 8.79 -1.94
C VAL A 71 49.68 7.26 -1.95
N LEU A 72 48.46 6.71 -1.89
CA LEU A 72 48.26 5.26 -2.01
C LEU A 72 48.72 4.71 -3.35
N ASP A 73 48.49 5.43 -4.45
CA ASP A 73 48.95 5.01 -5.78
C ASP A 73 50.48 4.96 -5.85
N GLU A 74 51.17 5.94 -5.27
CA GLU A 74 52.63 5.91 -5.14
C GLU A 74 53.12 4.75 -4.24
N LEU A 75 52.43 4.50 -3.11
CA LEU A 75 52.77 3.39 -2.23
C LEU A 75 52.59 2.01 -2.87
N ARG A 76 51.71 1.85 -3.87
CA ARG A 76 51.59 0.57 -4.61
C ARG A 76 52.84 0.27 -5.42
N HIS A 77 53.47 1.28 -6.01
CA HIS A 77 54.77 1.11 -6.69
C HIS A 77 55.84 0.68 -5.67
N PHE A 78 55.80 1.26 -4.46
CA PHE A 78 56.69 0.84 -3.38
C PHE A 78 56.41 -0.60 -2.90
N GLU A 79 55.15 -1.02 -2.74
CA GLU A 79 54.81 -2.41 -2.40
C GLU A 79 55.32 -3.39 -3.46
N SER A 80 55.15 -3.05 -4.75
CA SER A 80 55.66 -3.86 -5.88
C SER A 80 57.18 -4.00 -5.83
N TYR A 81 57.90 -2.91 -5.55
CA TYR A 81 59.35 -2.96 -5.36
C TYR A 81 59.77 -3.86 -4.18
N VAL A 82 59.04 -3.82 -3.07
CA VAL A 82 59.33 -4.68 -1.91
C VAL A 82 59.07 -6.16 -2.24
N GLU A 83 58.05 -6.46 -3.05
CA GLU A 83 57.80 -7.81 -3.57
C GLU A 83 58.93 -8.30 -4.50
N GLU A 84 59.44 -7.44 -5.40
CA GLU A 84 60.59 -7.76 -6.26
C GLU A 84 61.85 -8.04 -5.44
N GLN A 85 62.11 -7.24 -4.41
CA GLN A 85 63.24 -7.45 -3.48
C GLN A 85 63.11 -8.76 -2.70
N GLN A 86 61.89 -9.15 -2.34
CA GLN A 86 61.61 -10.44 -1.70
C GLN A 86 61.87 -11.61 -2.66
N GLN A 87 61.45 -11.50 -3.92
CA GLN A 87 61.75 -12.52 -4.94
C GLN A 87 63.25 -12.63 -5.24
N ALA A 88 63.99 -11.52 -5.11
CA ALA A 88 65.45 -11.50 -5.21
C ALA A 88 66.16 -12.12 -3.98
N GLY A 89 65.43 -12.55 -2.95
CA GLY A 89 65.97 -13.25 -1.78
C GLY A 89 66.51 -12.35 -0.67
N ALA A 90 66.17 -11.05 -0.66
CA ALA A 90 66.53 -10.16 0.43
C ALA A 90 65.79 -10.55 1.72
N SER A 91 66.46 -10.48 2.89
CA SER A 91 65.83 -10.81 4.16
C SER A 91 64.80 -9.76 4.56
N MET A 92 63.54 -10.17 4.66
CA MET A 92 62.44 -9.24 4.87
C MET A 92 62.43 -8.65 6.29
N ARG A 93 62.95 -9.42 7.27
CA ARG A 93 63.19 -8.93 8.63
C ARG A 93 64.11 -7.71 8.68
N ALA A 94 65.19 -7.71 7.88
CA ALA A 94 66.13 -6.58 7.87
C ALA A 94 65.49 -5.33 7.25
N LEU A 95 64.63 -5.49 6.24
CA LEU A 95 63.83 -4.41 5.67
C LEU A 95 62.80 -3.88 6.68
N TYR A 96 62.12 -4.76 7.41
CA TYR A 96 61.17 -4.39 8.47
C TYR A 96 61.85 -3.55 9.57
N GLU A 97 63.03 -3.94 10.04
CA GLU A 97 63.81 -3.17 11.02
C GLU A 97 64.35 -1.85 10.44
N ARG A 98 64.83 -1.85 9.18
CA ARG A 98 65.38 -0.66 8.52
C ARG A 98 64.33 0.43 8.31
N VAL A 99 63.10 0.06 7.95
CA VAL A 99 62.01 1.01 7.76
C VAL A 99 61.66 1.74 9.07
N GLN A 100 61.86 1.10 10.22
CA GLN A 100 61.65 1.70 11.53
C GLN A 100 62.63 2.84 11.87
N SER A 101 63.78 2.92 11.19
CA SER A 101 64.75 4.00 11.40
C SER A 101 64.28 5.37 10.91
N SER A 102 63.14 5.42 10.22
CA SER A 102 62.50 6.68 9.81
C SER A 102 62.09 7.51 11.04
N GLY A 103 62.66 8.71 11.19
CA GLY A 103 62.45 9.53 12.39
C GLY A 103 61.01 10.03 12.61
N ASN A 104 60.21 10.17 11.54
CA ASN A 104 58.82 10.63 11.65
C ASN A 104 57.86 9.44 11.79
N VAL A 105 56.98 9.47 12.80
CA VAL A 105 56.05 8.37 13.11
C VAL A 105 55.09 8.00 11.98
N LEU A 106 54.52 8.99 11.27
CA LEU A 106 53.50 8.73 10.25
C LEU A 106 54.11 8.03 9.01
N PRO A 107 55.17 8.57 8.36
CA PRO A 107 55.87 7.85 7.30
C PRO A 107 56.35 6.47 7.71
N ARG A 108 56.91 6.36 8.91
CA ARG A 108 57.40 5.08 9.46
C ARG A 108 56.29 4.03 9.46
N LEU A 109 55.11 4.36 9.96
CA LEU A 109 54.02 3.38 10.07
C LEU A 109 53.42 3.00 8.71
N TYR A 110 53.32 3.92 7.75
CA TYR A 110 52.86 3.57 6.40
C TYR A 110 53.83 2.62 5.70
N LEU A 111 55.14 2.90 5.76
CA LEU A 111 56.15 2.01 5.21
C LEU A 111 56.18 0.67 5.97
N LEU A 112 56.03 0.69 7.29
CA LEU A 112 55.98 -0.51 8.12
C LEU A 112 54.78 -1.39 7.77
N VAL A 113 53.61 -0.80 7.47
CA VAL A 113 52.44 -1.54 7.01
C VAL A 113 52.67 -2.14 5.63
N ALA A 114 53.23 -1.38 4.66
CA ALA A 114 53.52 -1.89 3.33
C ALA A 114 54.48 -3.09 3.38
N VAL A 115 55.58 -2.95 4.12
CA VAL A 115 56.60 -3.98 4.33
C VAL A 115 56.03 -5.14 5.14
N GLY A 116 55.34 -4.88 6.25
CA GLY A 116 54.69 -5.92 7.05
C GLY A 116 53.69 -6.75 6.25
N ALA A 117 53.00 -6.15 5.29
CA ALA A 117 52.06 -6.86 4.45
C ALA A 117 52.77 -7.77 3.41
N VAL A 118 53.94 -7.40 2.90
CA VAL A 118 54.78 -8.32 2.11
C VAL A 118 55.45 -9.38 3.00
N TYR A 119 55.75 -9.05 4.26
CA TYR A 119 56.34 -9.99 5.21
C TYR A 119 55.38 -11.14 5.58
N ILE A 120 54.08 -10.85 5.67
CA ILE A 120 53.05 -11.89 5.83
C ILE A 120 52.95 -12.75 4.56
N LYS A 121 53.00 -12.14 3.36
CA LYS A 121 53.00 -12.87 2.08
C LYS A 121 54.20 -13.81 1.93
N SER A 122 55.38 -13.38 2.39
CA SER A 122 56.63 -14.14 2.25
C SER A 122 56.74 -15.34 3.20
N ARG A 123 55.87 -15.43 4.22
CA ARG A 123 55.81 -16.52 5.22
C ARG A 123 57.06 -16.67 6.10
N GLU A 124 57.91 -15.64 6.16
CA GLU A 124 59.07 -15.64 7.05
C GLU A 124 58.70 -15.48 8.53
N ALA A 125 57.51 -14.92 8.82
CA ALA A 125 56.95 -14.79 10.16
C ALA A 125 55.47 -15.20 10.20
N PRO A 126 54.98 -15.67 11.36
CA PRO A 126 53.56 -15.95 11.54
C PRO A 126 52.74 -14.66 11.40
N ALA A 127 51.63 -14.76 10.67
CA ALA A 127 50.75 -13.62 10.39
C ALA A 127 50.24 -12.95 11.67
N ARG A 128 49.89 -13.74 12.69
CA ARG A 128 49.42 -13.27 14.00
C ARG A 128 50.38 -12.24 14.61
N ASP A 129 51.66 -12.56 14.71
CA ASP A 129 52.62 -11.71 15.42
C ASP A 129 52.79 -10.37 14.70
N VAL A 130 52.93 -10.41 13.36
CA VAL A 130 53.05 -9.20 12.53
C VAL A 130 51.76 -8.36 12.62
N LEU A 131 50.58 -8.98 12.56
CA LEU A 131 49.31 -8.27 12.66
C LEU A 131 49.09 -7.64 14.04
N THR A 132 49.45 -8.35 15.12
CA THR A 132 49.39 -7.81 16.48
C THR A 132 50.36 -6.65 16.67
N ASP A 133 51.59 -6.77 16.17
CA ASP A 133 52.58 -5.69 16.19
C ASP A 133 52.09 -4.46 15.41
N LEU A 134 51.61 -4.62 14.18
CA LEU A 134 51.10 -3.51 13.37
C LEU A 134 49.91 -2.79 14.03
N VAL A 135 48.96 -3.51 14.65
CA VAL A 135 47.82 -2.88 15.35
C VAL A 135 48.25 -2.16 16.62
N GLU A 136 49.21 -2.70 17.37
CA GLU A 136 49.77 -2.04 18.56
C GLU A 136 50.58 -0.80 18.17
N MET A 137 51.45 -0.91 17.17
CA MET A 137 52.30 0.19 16.69
C MET A 137 51.49 1.34 16.08
N THR A 138 50.38 1.04 15.40
CA THR A 138 49.46 2.07 14.88
C THR A 138 48.73 2.85 15.97
N LYS A 139 48.69 2.37 17.24
CA LYS A 139 48.24 3.19 18.38
C LYS A 139 49.13 4.41 18.62
N GLY A 140 50.34 4.47 18.07
CA GLY A 140 51.19 5.66 18.17
C GLY A 140 50.58 6.92 17.53
N VAL A 141 49.62 6.79 16.61
CA VAL A 141 48.99 7.94 15.93
C VAL A 141 47.61 8.21 16.51
N GLN A 142 47.56 9.15 17.46
CA GLN A 142 46.33 9.53 18.17
C GLN A 142 45.58 10.71 17.52
N TYR A 143 46.15 11.30 16.47
CA TYR A 143 45.49 12.38 15.73
C TYR A 143 44.35 11.81 14.87
N PRO A 144 43.08 12.25 15.04
CA PRO A 144 41.90 11.66 14.42
C PRO A 144 42.00 11.40 12.92
N LEU A 145 42.19 12.44 12.11
CA LEU A 145 42.17 12.30 10.64
C LEU A 145 43.28 11.37 10.13
N ARG A 146 44.53 11.63 10.53
CA ARG A 146 45.71 10.83 10.13
C ARG A 146 45.61 9.37 10.61
N GLY A 147 45.13 9.18 11.83
CA GLY A 147 44.96 7.85 12.42
C GLY A 147 43.88 7.05 11.71
N LEU A 148 42.74 7.66 11.37
CA LEU A 148 41.66 7.04 10.60
C LEU A 148 42.18 6.55 9.24
N PHE A 149 42.89 7.40 8.50
CA PHE A 149 43.44 7.04 7.19
C PHE A 149 44.54 5.97 7.26
N LEU A 150 45.42 6.03 8.26
CA LEU A 150 46.44 5.01 8.48
C LEU A 150 45.82 3.65 8.82
N ARG A 151 44.79 3.62 9.67
CA ARG A 151 44.07 2.39 10.03
C ARG A 151 43.25 1.83 8.87
N HIS A 152 42.66 2.71 8.06
CA HIS A 152 42.04 2.33 6.80
C HIS A 152 43.06 1.70 5.85
N TYR A 153 44.26 2.29 5.72
CA TYR A 153 45.33 1.72 4.91
C TYR A 153 45.78 0.35 5.43
N LEU A 154 45.89 0.17 6.75
CA LEU A 154 46.18 -1.13 7.37
C LEU A 154 45.12 -2.17 6.98
N SER A 155 43.84 -1.83 7.12
CA SER A 155 42.73 -2.72 6.75
C SER A 155 42.70 -3.05 5.25
N LEU A 156 43.12 -2.11 4.39
CA LEU A 156 43.25 -2.34 2.95
C LEU A 156 44.43 -3.27 2.62
N SER A 157 45.60 -3.02 3.22
CA SER A 157 46.85 -3.72 2.93
C SER A 157 46.82 -5.18 3.39
N VAL A 158 46.04 -5.46 4.45
CA VAL A 158 45.91 -6.77 5.09
C VAL A 158 44.75 -7.60 4.52
N ARG A 159 43.90 -7.03 3.63
CA ARG A 159 42.69 -7.70 3.11
C ARG A 159 42.92 -9.15 2.69
N ASP A 160 43.93 -9.40 1.87
CA ASP A 160 44.17 -10.70 1.24
C ASP A 160 45.13 -11.58 2.08
N LYS A 161 45.44 -11.16 3.31
CA LYS A 161 46.53 -11.67 4.17
C LYS A 161 46.06 -12.04 5.58
N LEU A 162 44.75 -12.04 5.83
CA LEU A 162 44.18 -12.46 7.11
C LEU A 162 44.17 -14.00 7.23
N PRO A 163 44.40 -14.56 8.43
CA PRO A 163 44.20 -15.97 8.68
C PRO A 163 42.70 -16.29 8.66
N ASP A 164 42.25 -16.92 7.59
CA ASP A 164 40.87 -17.41 7.40
C ASP A 164 40.85 -18.94 7.30
N SER A 165 39.69 -19.55 7.53
CA SER A 165 39.47 -20.99 7.47
C SER A 165 39.85 -21.54 6.10
N GLY A 166 40.87 -22.38 6.03
CA GLY A 166 41.37 -22.95 4.76
C GLY A 166 42.31 -22.03 3.99
N SER A 167 42.66 -20.86 4.53
CA SER A 167 43.71 -20.00 3.98
C SER A 167 45.09 -20.61 4.18
N ILE A 168 46.01 -20.30 3.28
CA ILE A 168 47.39 -20.81 3.34
C ILE A 168 48.12 -20.29 4.60
N TYR A 169 47.67 -19.16 5.14
CA TYR A 169 48.23 -18.53 6.34
C TYR A 169 47.85 -19.25 7.64
N GLU A 170 46.73 -19.98 7.65
CA GLU A 170 46.34 -20.88 8.75
C GLU A 170 47.20 -22.16 8.73
N GLN A 171 47.42 -22.74 7.54
CA GLN A 171 48.21 -23.97 7.36
C GLN A 171 49.68 -23.81 7.76
N SER A 172 50.24 -22.60 7.66
CA SER A 172 51.60 -22.28 8.11
C SER A 172 51.75 -22.13 9.64
N GLY A 173 50.71 -22.41 10.43
CA GLY A 173 50.73 -22.19 11.89
C GLY A 173 50.73 -20.71 12.28
N GLY A 174 50.27 -19.84 11.37
CA GLY A 174 50.40 -18.39 11.45
C GLY A 174 49.31 -17.66 12.23
N GLY A 175 48.33 -18.36 12.83
CA GLY A 175 47.21 -17.78 13.59
C GLY A 175 45.87 -18.45 13.26
N SER A 176 44.86 -18.21 14.10
CA SER A 176 43.50 -18.71 13.89
C SER A 176 42.53 -17.61 13.43
N VAL A 177 41.34 -18.01 12.97
CA VAL A 177 40.24 -17.08 12.64
C VAL A 177 39.89 -16.16 13.81
N SER A 178 39.99 -16.64 15.06
CA SER A 178 39.76 -15.80 16.23
C SER A 178 40.78 -14.67 16.38
N ASP A 179 42.03 -14.89 15.95
CA ASP A 179 43.06 -13.84 15.96
C ASP A 179 42.78 -12.76 14.91
N ALA A 180 42.30 -13.14 13.72
CA ALA A 180 41.83 -12.19 12.71
C ALA A 180 40.65 -11.36 13.22
N ILE A 181 39.68 -12.00 13.87
CA ILE A 181 38.54 -11.31 14.49
C ILE A 181 39.03 -10.33 15.57
N ASN A 182 39.93 -10.76 16.46
CA ASN A 182 40.53 -9.90 17.49
C ASN A 182 41.20 -8.67 16.90
N PHE A 183 42.02 -8.87 15.86
CA PHE A 183 42.70 -7.80 15.12
C PHE A 183 41.70 -6.80 14.53
N LEU A 184 40.67 -7.27 13.83
CA LEU A 184 39.67 -6.41 13.18
C LEU A 184 38.82 -5.65 14.20
N LEU A 185 38.40 -6.30 15.28
CA LEU A 185 37.62 -5.67 16.36
C LEU A 185 38.46 -4.62 17.11
N GLN A 186 39.73 -4.91 17.39
CA GLN A 186 40.64 -3.95 18.01
C GLN A 186 40.87 -2.74 17.09
N ASN A 187 41.10 -2.96 15.80
CA ASN A 187 41.25 -1.88 14.83
C ASN A 187 39.97 -1.04 14.71
N LEU A 188 38.79 -1.68 14.72
CA LEU A 188 37.50 -0.99 14.71
C LEU A 188 37.31 -0.13 15.97
N ARG A 189 37.62 -0.66 17.16
CA ARG A 189 37.52 0.08 18.43
C ARG A 189 38.36 1.35 18.41
N GLU A 190 39.61 1.25 17.97
CA GLU A 190 40.52 2.39 17.88
C GLU A 190 40.07 3.40 16.82
N THR A 191 39.64 2.93 15.65
CA THR A 191 39.12 3.77 14.56
C THR A 191 37.88 4.53 15.01
N ASN A 192 36.97 3.86 15.72
CA ASN A 192 35.78 4.47 16.29
C ASN A 192 36.12 5.52 17.36
N GLN A 193 37.07 5.23 18.25
CA GLN A 193 37.54 6.22 19.23
C GLN A 193 38.18 7.46 18.58
N LEU A 194 38.93 7.29 17.49
CA LEU A 194 39.46 8.42 16.73
C LEU A 194 38.33 9.23 16.08
N TRP A 195 37.32 8.56 15.54
CA TRP A 195 36.16 9.20 14.94
C TRP A 195 35.31 9.98 15.95
N ILE A 196 35.14 9.48 17.18
CA ILE A 196 34.48 10.19 18.28
C ILE A 196 35.34 11.38 18.77
N ARG A 197 36.67 11.22 18.77
CA ARG A 197 37.59 12.31 19.12
C ARG A 197 37.52 13.47 18.12
N LEU A 198 37.21 13.20 16.85
CA LEU A 198 36.99 14.25 15.85
C LEU A 198 35.87 15.23 16.28
N GLN A 199 34.86 14.76 17.03
CA GLN A 199 33.79 15.61 17.58
C GLN A 199 34.29 16.60 18.64
N HIS A 200 35.32 16.22 19.41
CA HIS A 200 35.82 16.99 20.54
C HIS A 200 37.09 17.78 20.21
N GLN A 201 37.63 17.59 19.00
CA GLN A 201 38.86 18.23 18.57
C GLN A 201 38.63 19.74 18.43
N LYS A 202 39.32 20.52 19.27
CA LYS A 202 39.32 21.99 19.28
C LYS A 202 40.46 22.54 18.40
N ILE A 203 40.52 22.13 17.13
CA ILE A 203 41.55 22.64 16.20
C ILE A 203 40.92 23.74 15.33
N GLY A 204 41.50 24.95 15.38
CA GLY A 204 41.25 26.02 14.41
C GLY A 204 39.99 26.87 14.64
N GLY A 205 39.77 27.36 15.86
CA GLY A 205 38.54 28.09 16.20
C GLY A 205 37.32 27.16 16.30
N SER A 206 36.26 27.61 16.94
CA SER A 206 35.04 26.80 17.13
C SER A 206 34.30 26.60 15.81
N ARG A 207 34.78 25.71 14.92
CA ARG A 207 33.98 25.25 13.77
C ARG A 207 32.62 24.76 14.32
N PRO A 208 31.50 25.23 13.75
CA PRO A 208 30.18 24.91 14.29
C PRO A 208 29.99 23.40 14.35
N LYS A 209 29.32 22.93 15.41
CA LYS A 209 29.05 21.50 15.67
C LYS A 209 28.51 20.79 14.41
N ILE A 210 27.60 21.44 13.68
CA ILE A 210 26.96 20.93 12.45
C ILE A 210 27.99 20.61 11.35
N VAL A 211 29.00 21.45 11.14
CA VAL A 211 30.03 21.23 10.10
C VAL A 211 30.89 20.02 10.46
N ARG A 212 31.24 19.88 11.74
CA ARG A 212 32.00 18.73 12.24
C ARG A 212 31.20 17.43 12.14
N GLU A 213 29.90 17.47 12.40
CA GLU A 213 29.01 16.32 12.25
C GLU A 213 28.88 15.90 10.78
N LYS A 214 28.81 16.87 9.85
CA LYS A 214 28.84 16.60 8.41
C LYS A 214 30.15 15.97 7.96
N GLU A 215 31.28 16.54 8.34
CA GLU A 215 32.62 16.00 8.07
C GLU A 215 32.78 14.58 8.65
N ARG A 216 32.27 14.33 9.87
CA ARG A 216 32.24 13.00 10.49
C ARG A 216 31.42 12.01 9.69
N MET A 217 30.25 12.42 9.19
CA MET A 217 29.39 11.58 8.36
C MET A 217 30.03 11.22 7.03
N GLU A 218 30.85 12.10 6.44
CA GLU A 218 31.59 11.79 5.22
C GLU A 218 32.69 10.73 5.49
N LEU A 219 33.32 10.75 6.66
CA LEU A 219 34.37 9.80 7.05
C LEU A 219 33.85 8.47 7.60
N ARG A 220 32.53 8.31 7.79
CA ARG A 220 31.93 7.11 8.41
C ARG A 220 32.31 5.81 7.68
N LEU A 221 32.44 5.87 6.35
CA LEU A 221 32.80 4.72 5.51
C LEU A 221 34.15 4.11 5.89
N LEU A 222 35.11 4.92 6.36
CA LEU A 222 36.41 4.44 6.82
C LEU A 222 36.28 3.55 8.07
N VAL A 223 35.35 3.87 8.96
CA VAL A 223 35.06 3.07 10.16
C VAL A 223 34.35 1.76 9.78
N GLY A 224 33.44 1.83 8.80
CA GLY A 224 32.67 0.68 8.31
C GLY A 224 33.52 -0.37 7.59
N ALA A 225 34.69 0.00 7.06
CA ALA A 225 35.57 -0.90 6.32
C ALA A 225 35.93 -2.17 7.12
N SER A 226 36.24 -2.04 8.41
CA SER A 226 36.56 -3.20 9.26
C SER A 226 35.38 -4.16 9.44
N LEU A 227 34.14 -3.65 9.48
CA LEU A 227 32.93 -4.48 9.54
C LEU A 227 32.70 -5.23 8.23
N VAL A 228 32.91 -4.55 7.09
CA VAL A 228 32.84 -5.18 5.77
C VAL A 228 33.88 -6.29 5.63
N ARG A 229 35.08 -6.11 6.20
CA ARG A 229 36.08 -7.19 6.25
C ARG A 229 35.60 -8.38 7.08
N LEU A 230 34.99 -8.14 8.23
CA LEU A 230 34.45 -9.21 9.07
C LEU A 230 33.38 -10.04 8.36
N SER A 231 32.52 -9.44 7.53
CA SER A 231 31.51 -10.20 6.78
C SER A 231 32.04 -10.94 5.55
N GLN A 232 33.21 -10.57 5.05
CA GLN A 232 33.86 -11.22 3.91
C GLN A 232 34.63 -12.49 4.29
N MET A 233 34.92 -12.72 5.57
CA MET A 233 35.66 -13.90 6.03
C MET A 233 34.76 -15.13 6.02
N GLU A 234 35.22 -16.21 5.38
CA GLU A 234 34.47 -17.47 5.28
C GLU A 234 34.44 -18.24 6.61
N GLY A 235 35.48 -18.06 7.43
CA GLY A 235 35.58 -18.66 8.77
C GLY A 235 34.59 -18.10 9.79
N VAL A 236 33.88 -17.00 9.48
CA VAL A 236 32.80 -16.46 10.33
C VAL A 236 31.53 -17.28 10.10
N THR A 237 31.54 -18.49 10.65
CA THR A 237 30.35 -19.33 10.73
C THR A 237 29.32 -18.73 11.70
N HIS A 238 28.09 -19.21 11.60
CA HIS A 238 26.98 -18.76 12.44
C HIS A 238 27.30 -18.80 13.96
N SER A 239 27.92 -19.87 14.45
CA SER A 239 28.27 -20.03 15.86
C SER A 239 29.35 -19.04 16.30
N VAL A 240 30.40 -18.86 15.49
CA VAL A 240 31.48 -17.90 15.77
C VAL A 240 30.93 -16.47 15.83
N TYR A 241 29.98 -16.14 14.96
CA TYR A 241 29.34 -14.83 14.97
C TYR A 241 28.55 -14.58 16.26
N ALA A 242 27.70 -15.55 16.67
CA ALA A 242 26.86 -15.44 17.86
C ALA A 242 27.68 -15.39 19.17
N ASP A 243 28.73 -16.20 19.26
CA ASP A 243 29.50 -16.36 20.49
C ASP A 243 30.63 -15.31 20.65
N GLN A 244 31.29 -14.91 19.55
CA GLN A 244 32.52 -14.11 19.62
C GLN A 244 32.39 -12.72 18.99
N VAL A 245 31.79 -12.61 17.80
CA VAL A 245 31.81 -11.36 17.02
C VAL A 245 30.76 -10.38 17.54
N LEU A 246 29.49 -10.80 17.56
CA LEU A 246 28.36 -9.93 17.90
C LEU A 246 28.42 -9.41 19.35
N PRO A 247 28.69 -10.24 20.38
CA PRO A 247 28.80 -9.78 21.76
C PRO A 247 29.81 -8.65 21.91
N ARG A 248 30.98 -8.81 21.29
CA ARG A 248 32.08 -7.85 21.40
C ARG A 248 31.81 -6.59 20.60
N LEU A 249 31.22 -6.70 19.42
CA LEU A 249 30.76 -5.53 18.65
C LEU A 249 29.75 -4.72 19.45
N LEU A 250 28.73 -5.35 20.01
CA LEU A 250 27.67 -4.63 20.71
C LEU A 250 28.14 -4.08 22.07
N ASP A 251 28.78 -4.91 22.90
CA ASP A 251 29.15 -4.53 24.26
C ASP A 251 30.42 -3.64 24.29
N GLU A 252 31.47 -3.97 23.53
CA GLU A 252 32.73 -3.21 23.56
C GLU A 252 32.71 -2.00 22.62
N VAL A 253 32.11 -2.11 21.44
CA VAL A 253 32.18 -1.05 20.41
C VAL A 253 30.95 -0.15 20.45
N VAL A 254 29.73 -0.68 20.41
CA VAL A 254 28.51 0.16 20.35
C VAL A 254 28.19 0.76 21.71
N LEU A 255 28.02 -0.05 22.75
CA LEU A 255 27.69 0.42 24.10
C LEU A 255 28.86 1.15 24.78
N GLY A 256 30.10 0.75 24.46
CA GLY A 256 31.29 1.45 24.91
C GLY A 256 31.38 2.89 24.40
N CYS A 257 30.74 3.18 23.27
CA CYS A 257 30.76 4.50 22.64
C CYS A 257 29.57 5.34 23.10
N LYS A 258 29.80 6.30 23.99
CA LYS A 258 28.78 7.23 24.49
C LYS A 258 28.47 8.38 23.51
N ASP A 259 28.48 8.11 22.20
CA ASP A 259 28.23 9.10 21.14
C ASP A 259 27.07 8.65 20.24
N CYS A 260 26.05 9.50 20.11
CA CYS A 260 24.78 9.14 19.46
C CYS A 260 24.94 8.85 17.97
N MET A 261 25.70 9.69 17.25
CA MET A 261 25.95 9.49 15.81
C MET A 261 26.70 8.19 15.53
N ALA A 262 27.70 7.88 16.36
CA ALA A 262 28.48 6.67 16.19
C ALA A 262 27.67 5.41 16.45
N GLN A 263 26.83 5.41 17.50
CA GLN A 263 25.93 4.30 17.79
C GLN A 263 24.94 4.05 16.64
N GLN A 264 24.32 5.11 16.10
CA GLN A 264 23.38 5.00 14.99
C GLN A 264 24.04 4.40 13.74
N TYR A 265 25.17 4.99 13.30
CA TYR A 265 25.86 4.52 12.11
C TYR A 265 26.38 3.09 12.23
N LEU A 266 26.97 2.72 13.38
CA LEU A 266 27.54 1.38 13.56
C LEU A 266 26.44 0.31 13.58
N LEU A 267 25.29 0.59 14.19
CA LEU A 267 24.16 -0.33 14.17
C LEU A 267 23.57 -0.47 12.77
N ASP A 268 23.38 0.64 12.05
CA ASP A 268 22.95 0.60 10.65
C ASP A 268 23.95 -0.19 9.79
N CYS A 269 25.25 -0.02 10.01
CA CYS A 269 26.29 -0.73 9.30
C CYS A 269 26.28 -2.23 9.64
N ILE A 270 26.11 -2.62 10.91
CA ILE A 270 25.94 -4.03 11.30
C ILE A 270 24.72 -4.63 10.59
N ILE A 271 23.59 -3.92 10.58
CA ILE A 271 22.36 -4.38 9.91
C ILE A 271 22.55 -4.50 8.40
N GLN A 272 23.35 -3.65 7.75
CA GLN A 272 23.59 -3.69 6.30
C GLN A 272 24.66 -4.70 5.87
N VAL A 273 25.70 -4.88 6.68
CA VAL A 273 26.91 -5.62 6.27
C VAL A 273 26.78 -7.13 6.50
N PHE A 274 26.13 -7.55 7.59
CA PHE A 274 25.99 -8.98 7.90
C PHE A 274 24.77 -9.61 7.22
N PRO A 275 24.81 -10.91 6.89
CA PRO A 275 23.67 -11.67 6.34
C PRO A 275 22.42 -11.68 7.23
N ASP A 276 21.26 -11.90 6.62
CA ASP A 276 19.95 -11.90 7.30
C ASP A 276 19.78 -13.05 8.28
N GLU A 277 20.36 -14.22 7.97
CA GLU A 277 20.34 -15.40 8.85
C GLU A 277 20.97 -15.12 10.21
N PHE A 278 22.02 -14.29 10.25
CA PHE A 278 22.71 -13.94 11.49
C PHE A 278 21.86 -13.02 12.36
N HIS A 279 21.10 -12.11 11.74
CA HIS A 279 20.18 -11.21 12.44
C HIS A 279 18.98 -11.95 13.03
N LEU A 280 18.44 -12.95 12.31
CA LEU A 280 17.28 -13.72 12.78
C LEU A 280 17.56 -14.48 14.09
N GLN A 281 18.74 -15.07 14.24
CA GLN A 281 19.08 -15.86 15.43
C GLN A 281 19.50 -14.98 16.61
N ASN A 282 20.09 -13.82 16.34
CA ASN A 282 20.60 -12.91 17.37
C ASN A 282 19.71 -11.69 17.62
N LEU A 283 18.44 -11.72 17.20
CA LEU A 283 17.54 -10.58 17.33
C LEU A 283 17.33 -10.16 18.78
N GLU A 284 17.21 -11.12 19.70
CA GLU A 284 17.07 -10.86 21.14
C GLU A 284 18.20 -9.98 21.66
N ARG A 285 19.44 -10.34 21.31
CA ARG A 285 20.61 -9.58 21.74
C ARG A 285 20.69 -8.20 21.08
N LEU A 286 20.40 -8.10 19.78
CA LEU A 286 20.34 -6.82 19.08
C LEU A 286 19.30 -5.89 19.72
N LEU A 287 18.08 -6.38 19.96
CA LEU A 287 17.00 -5.61 20.54
C LEU A 287 17.24 -5.21 22.01
N GLU A 288 17.88 -6.07 22.81
CA GLU A 288 18.32 -5.71 24.15
C GLU A 288 19.33 -4.56 24.15
N THR A 289 20.24 -4.54 23.17
CA THR A 289 21.24 -3.47 23.05
C THR A 289 20.61 -2.15 22.62
N LEU A 290 19.60 -2.18 21.75
CA LEU A 290 18.80 -0.98 21.42
C LEU A 290 18.15 -0.37 22.67
N GLY A 291 17.72 -1.20 23.63
CA GLY A 291 17.18 -0.74 24.90
C GLY A 291 18.18 0.03 25.77
N LYS A 292 19.48 -0.20 25.60
CA LYS A 292 20.58 0.38 26.40
C LYS A 292 21.25 1.59 25.73
N LEU A 293 20.81 2.00 24.54
CA LEU A 293 21.40 3.12 23.79
C LEU A 293 21.17 4.48 24.47
N GLN A 294 21.94 5.48 24.01
CA GLN A 294 21.75 6.88 24.36
C GLN A 294 20.38 7.39 23.87
N PRO A 295 19.75 8.34 24.59
CA PRO A 295 18.38 8.77 24.31
C PRO A 295 18.22 9.54 23.00
N ASP A 296 19.27 10.23 22.53
CA ASP A 296 19.21 11.04 21.30
C ASP A 296 19.43 10.19 20.03
N VAL A 297 19.55 8.87 20.16
CA VAL A 297 19.70 7.97 19.00
C VAL A 297 18.32 7.66 18.43
N ASP A 298 18.16 7.85 17.11
CA ASP A 298 16.95 7.49 16.38
C ASP A 298 16.81 5.96 16.21
N VAL A 299 16.36 5.29 17.28
CA VAL A 299 16.17 3.83 17.29
C VAL A 299 15.09 3.38 16.30
N SER A 300 14.10 4.23 16.03
CA SER A 300 13.02 3.98 15.06
C SER A 300 13.55 3.73 13.64
N LEU A 301 14.53 4.52 13.20
CA LEU A 301 15.14 4.36 11.87
C LEU A 301 15.92 3.06 11.76
N ILE A 302 16.70 2.71 12.79
CA ILE A 302 17.48 1.47 12.85
C ILE A 302 16.54 0.25 12.81
N LEU A 303 15.46 0.29 13.60
CA LEU A 303 14.45 -0.77 13.60
C LEU A 303 13.70 -0.86 12.26
N ALA A 304 13.35 0.26 11.64
CA ALA A 304 12.70 0.27 10.33
C ALA A 304 13.60 -0.36 9.26
N ALA A 305 14.89 -0.03 9.24
CA ALA A 305 15.87 -0.62 8.32
C ALA A 305 16.02 -2.14 8.53
N LEU A 306 16.06 -2.60 9.79
CA LEU A 306 16.09 -4.03 10.11
C LEU A 306 14.83 -4.74 9.62
N LEU A 307 13.65 -4.19 9.88
CA LEU A 307 12.38 -4.79 9.47
C LEU A 307 12.23 -4.82 7.95
N GLU A 308 12.59 -3.74 7.26
CA GLU A 308 12.54 -3.67 5.78
C GLU A 308 13.50 -4.71 5.14
N ARG A 309 14.64 -4.96 5.78
CA ARG A 309 15.56 -5.99 5.30
C ARG A 309 14.98 -7.38 5.50
N LEU A 310 14.40 -7.65 6.67
CA LEU A 310 13.75 -8.92 6.97
C LEU A 310 12.49 -9.15 6.10
N THR A 311 11.74 -8.12 5.71
CA THR A 311 10.64 -8.27 4.75
C THR A 311 11.13 -8.67 3.38
N LYS A 312 12.14 -7.99 2.84
CA LYS A 312 12.76 -8.34 1.55
C LYS A 312 13.33 -9.76 1.55
N PHE A 313 13.93 -10.19 2.66
CA PHE A 313 14.39 -11.56 2.84
C PHE A 313 13.23 -12.58 2.76
N ARG A 314 12.07 -12.27 3.35
CA ARG A 314 10.90 -13.15 3.25
C ARG A 314 10.29 -13.16 1.85
N GLU A 315 10.17 -12.00 1.22
CA GLU A 315 9.65 -11.87 -0.14
C GLU A 315 10.50 -12.63 -1.15
N SER A 316 11.83 -12.56 -1.05
CA SER A 316 12.75 -13.32 -1.89
C SER A 316 12.67 -14.83 -1.65
N LYS A 317 12.45 -15.29 -0.41
CA LYS A 317 12.18 -16.72 -0.16
C LYS A 317 10.87 -17.20 -0.80
N ASN A 318 9.81 -16.38 -0.75
CA ASN A 318 8.52 -16.73 -1.34
C ASN A 318 8.55 -16.77 -2.89
N THR A 319 9.39 -15.98 -3.55
CA THR A 319 9.54 -16.04 -5.02
C THR A 319 10.36 -17.25 -5.48
N VAL A 320 11.33 -17.69 -4.68
CA VAL A 320 12.12 -18.89 -4.98
C VAL A 320 11.28 -20.17 -4.79
N THR A 321 10.42 -20.24 -3.78
CA THR A 321 9.53 -21.41 -3.55
C THR A 321 8.40 -21.54 -4.56
N SER A 322 8.04 -20.49 -5.31
CA SER A 322 6.99 -20.57 -6.34
C SER A 322 7.49 -21.09 -7.70
N THR A 323 8.81 -21.23 -7.89
CA THR A 323 9.43 -21.72 -9.14
C THR A 323 9.99 -23.15 -9.04
N GLY A 324 10.02 -23.76 -7.85
CA GLY A 324 10.52 -25.11 -7.63
C GLY A 324 9.55 -26.00 -6.86
N GLN A 325 9.14 -27.09 -7.51
CA GLN A 325 8.62 -28.34 -6.93
C GLN A 325 7.14 -28.38 -6.48
N GLN A 326 6.29 -28.86 -7.41
CA GLN A 326 5.21 -29.79 -7.07
C GLN A 326 5.89 -31.09 -6.61
N ASP A 327 5.87 -31.40 -5.31
CA ASP A 327 5.86 -32.76 -4.71
C ASP A 327 6.48 -32.82 -3.29
N THR A 328 5.88 -32.17 -2.26
CA THR A 328 6.06 -32.53 -0.83
C THR A 328 5.06 -31.84 0.13
N GLN A 329 3.75 -32.12 -0.01
CA GLN A 329 2.69 -31.43 0.76
C GLN A 329 2.72 -31.60 2.32
N SER A 330 3.49 -32.55 2.87
CA SER A 330 3.55 -32.79 4.33
C SER A 330 4.75 -32.13 5.03
N GLU A 331 5.91 -32.02 4.39
CA GLU A 331 7.07 -31.34 5.00
C GLU A 331 6.94 -29.82 4.96
N ASP A 332 6.28 -29.29 3.92
CA ASP A 332 6.10 -27.85 3.76
C ASP A 332 5.15 -27.25 4.80
N ARG A 333 4.14 -28.01 5.29
CA ARG A 333 3.27 -27.55 6.39
C ARG A 333 4.04 -27.40 7.70
N ASN A 334 4.85 -28.39 8.07
CA ASN A 334 5.64 -28.32 9.31
C ASN A 334 6.70 -27.23 9.25
N LYS A 335 7.35 -27.02 8.09
CA LYS A 335 8.28 -25.90 7.88
C LYS A 335 7.54 -24.56 7.96
N PHE A 336 6.37 -24.45 7.35
CA PHE A 336 5.55 -23.24 7.37
C PHE A 336 5.07 -22.88 8.79
N GLU A 337 4.62 -23.85 9.58
CA GLU A 337 4.21 -23.63 10.98
C GLU A 337 5.39 -23.21 11.87
N GLN A 338 6.55 -23.85 11.72
CA GLN A 338 7.76 -23.46 12.44
C GLN A 338 8.24 -22.04 12.06
N GLU A 339 8.12 -21.66 10.79
CA GLU A 339 8.45 -20.31 10.32
C GLU A 339 7.46 -19.26 10.83
N GLN A 340 6.17 -19.59 10.89
CA GLN A 340 5.15 -18.71 11.45
C GLN A 340 5.34 -18.53 12.97
N GLU A 341 5.72 -19.59 13.70
CA GLU A 341 6.04 -19.51 15.11
C GLU A 341 7.29 -18.65 15.37
N LYS A 342 8.32 -18.78 14.52
CA LYS A 342 9.49 -17.88 14.54
C LYS A 342 9.05 -16.44 14.29
N GLY A 343 8.24 -16.17 13.26
CA GLY A 343 7.70 -14.84 12.98
C GLY A 343 6.92 -14.23 14.15
N LEU A 344 6.11 -15.04 14.85
CA LEU A 344 5.37 -14.63 16.05
C LEU A 344 6.29 -14.31 17.24
N LYS A 345 7.33 -15.11 17.47
CA LYS A 345 8.34 -14.83 18.49
C LYS A 345 9.04 -13.51 18.22
N MET A 346 9.46 -13.28 16.97
CA MET A 346 10.09 -12.05 16.51
C MET A 346 9.16 -10.84 16.69
N PHE A 347 7.88 -10.98 16.32
CA PHE A 347 6.88 -9.95 16.52
C PHE A 347 6.71 -9.56 18.00
N ARG A 348 6.54 -10.54 18.90
CA ARG A 348 6.38 -10.29 20.34
C ARG A 348 7.59 -9.58 20.92
N LEU A 349 8.78 -10.00 20.50
CA LEU A 349 10.04 -9.43 20.95
C LEU A 349 10.19 -7.98 20.49
N VAL A 350 9.97 -7.70 19.20
CA VAL A 350 9.97 -6.33 18.66
C VAL A 350 8.92 -5.48 19.37
N MET A 351 7.67 -5.96 19.52
CA MET A 351 6.64 -5.23 20.26
C MET A 351 7.04 -4.91 21.69
N SER A 352 7.64 -5.87 22.41
CA SER A 352 8.10 -5.63 23.78
C SER A 352 9.15 -4.53 23.84
N THR A 353 10.04 -4.46 22.85
CA THR A 353 11.09 -3.44 22.78
C THR A 353 10.54 -2.08 22.36
N VAL A 354 9.62 -2.04 21.39
CA VAL A 354 8.93 -0.82 20.97
C VAL A 354 8.16 -0.24 22.15
N SER A 355 7.40 -1.05 22.89
CA SER A 355 6.70 -0.59 24.09
C SER A 355 7.68 -0.03 25.14
N LYS A 356 8.80 -0.72 25.41
CA LYS A 356 9.84 -0.21 26.33
C LYS A 356 10.47 1.11 25.85
N LEU A 357 10.71 1.25 24.54
CA LEU A 357 11.30 2.45 23.93
C LEU A 357 10.31 3.63 23.90
N LEU A 358 9.04 3.39 23.60
CA LEU A 358 7.98 4.40 23.65
C LEU A 358 7.77 4.92 25.08
N LEU A 359 7.80 4.03 26.10
CA LEU A 359 7.79 4.42 27.51
C LEU A 359 9.04 5.21 27.94
N ARG A 360 10.17 5.06 27.23
CA ARG A 360 11.39 5.85 27.47
C ARG A 360 11.29 7.22 26.80
N SER A 361 10.74 7.31 25.59
CA SER A 361 10.50 8.56 24.87
C SER A 361 9.44 9.43 25.54
N SER A 362 8.40 8.84 26.16
CA SER A 362 7.37 9.55 26.92
C SER A 362 7.93 10.28 28.16
N ARG A 363 8.96 9.72 28.82
CA ARG A 363 9.59 10.32 30.01
C ARG A 363 10.41 11.59 29.74
N TYR A 364 10.82 11.84 28.49
CA TYR A 364 11.55 13.07 28.14
C TYR A 364 10.62 14.27 27.90
N ALA A 365 9.36 14.04 27.53
CA ALA A 365 8.39 15.12 27.35
C ALA A 365 7.87 15.70 28.68
N SER A 366 7.86 14.92 29.76
CA SER A 366 7.36 15.37 31.07
C SER A 366 8.44 15.94 32.00
N GLY A 367 9.71 15.94 31.59
CA GLY A 367 10.83 16.24 32.49
C GLY A 367 12.01 16.91 31.80
N GLY A 368 11.84 18.17 31.38
CA GLY A 368 12.96 18.99 30.91
C GLY A 368 12.48 20.36 30.43
N GLY A 369 12.87 21.41 31.15
CA GLY A 369 12.45 22.79 30.87
C GLY A 369 12.78 23.26 29.46
N VAL A 370 11.87 24.09 28.94
CA VAL A 370 11.95 24.88 27.72
C VAL A 370 13.38 25.39 27.49
N SER A 371 14.10 24.75 26.58
CA SER A 371 15.34 25.26 26.00
C SER A 371 15.32 24.97 24.50
N GLN A 372 15.32 26.06 23.75
CA GLN A 372 15.17 26.18 22.30
C GLN A 372 16.02 25.18 21.50
N SER A 373 15.36 24.15 20.94
CA SER A 373 15.68 23.54 19.63
C SER A 373 14.55 22.56 19.24
N ASP A 374 13.39 23.11 18.86
CA ASP A 374 12.14 22.36 18.60
C ASP A 374 12.18 21.39 17.39
N ASN A 375 13.27 21.29 16.63
CA ASN A 375 13.32 20.39 15.45
C ASN A 375 13.52 18.89 15.78
N GLY A 376 13.91 18.54 17.01
CA GLY A 376 14.17 17.14 17.38
C GLY A 376 12.89 16.30 17.57
N GLY A 377 11.83 16.92 18.11
CA GLY A 377 10.57 16.23 18.41
C GLY A 377 9.85 15.73 17.15
N ASP A 378 9.90 16.51 16.08
CA ASP A 378 9.21 16.22 14.81
C ASP A 378 9.91 15.14 13.99
N ALA A 379 11.25 15.11 14.00
CA ALA A 379 12.03 14.04 13.37
C ALA A 379 11.79 12.69 14.06
N HIS A 380 11.69 12.68 15.39
CA HIS A 380 11.31 11.49 16.14
C HIS A 380 9.86 11.06 15.87
N LEU A 381 8.92 12.00 15.69
CA LEU A 381 7.53 11.68 15.35
C LEU A 381 7.43 11.02 13.96
N SER A 382 8.09 11.62 12.97
CA SER A 382 8.15 11.10 11.59
C SER A 382 8.76 9.70 11.53
N SER A 383 9.91 9.50 12.18
CA SER A 383 10.60 8.21 12.17
C SER A 383 9.82 7.11 12.89
N VAL A 384 9.15 7.42 14.01
CA VAL A 384 8.30 6.44 14.72
C VAL A 384 7.05 6.06 13.92
N LEU A 385 6.42 7.02 13.23
CA LEU A 385 5.27 6.71 12.36
C LEU A 385 5.68 5.91 11.13
N SER A 386 6.80 6.27 10.49
CA SER A 386 7.40 5.47 9.41
C SER A 386 7.72 4.06 9.89
N PHE A 387 8.22 3.90 11.12
CA PHE A 387 8.44 2.59 11.73
C PHE A 387 7.14 1.79 11.80
N PHE A 388 6.02 2.35 12.28
CA PHE A 388 4.75 1.63 12.32
C PHE A 388 4.25 1.18 10.92
N VAL A 389 4.51 1.97 9.87
CA VAL A 389 4.23 1.53 8.48
C VAL A 389 5.11 0.35 8.08
N THR A 390 6.42 0.42 8.32
CA THR A 390 7.33 -0.72 8.05
C THR A 390 6.99 -1.95 8.90
N PHE A 391 6.45 -1.74 10.09
CA PHE A 391 6.09 -2.83 10.99
C PHE A 391 4.76 -3.50 10.61
N THR A 392 3.80 -2.74 10.09
CA THR A 392 2.58 -3.32 9.49
C THR A 392 2.89 -4.10 8.22
N THR A 393 3.78 -3.60 7.36
CA THR A 393 4.24 -4.37 6.19
C THR A 393 5.02 -5.62 6.59
N PHE A 394 5.87 -5.53 7.63
CA PHE A 394 6.56 -6.70 8.20
C PHE A 394 5.61 -7.77 8.72
N THR A 395 4.65 -7.38 9.56
CA THR A 395 3.66 -8.32 10.09
C THR A 395 2.84 -8.96 8.97
N LEU A 396 2.46 -8.21 7.94
CA LEU A 396 1.76 -8.76 6.78
C LEU A 396 2.63 -9.73 5.96
N ALA A 397 3.90 -9.42 5.72
CA ALA A 397 4.79 -10.28 4.92
C ALA A 397 5.15 -11.60 5.63
N TRP A 398 5.38 -11.54 6.95
CA TRP A 398 5.80 -12.71 7.74
C TRP A 398 4.62 -13.58 8.20
N LEU A 399 3.49 -12.97 8.55
CA LEU A 399 2.34 -13.68 9.12
C LEU A 399 1.20 -13.87 8.11
N GLY A 400 1.16 -13.10 7.02
CA GLY A 400 0.09 -13.08 6.03
C GLY A 400 0.22 -14.12 4.90
N GLY A 401 1.12 -15.10 5.02
CA GLY A 401 1.21 -16.20 4.06
C GLY A 401 0.05 -17.18 4.22
N GLY A 402 -0.96 -17.10 3.36
CA GLY A 402 -2.06 -18.08 3.34
C GLY A 402 -3.40 -17.46 2.94
N ALA A 403 -4.26 -18.27 2.32
CA ALA A 403 -5.59 -17.83 1.83
C ALA A 403 -6.56 -17.42 2.97
N ASN A 404 -6.32 -17.91 4.19
CA ASN A 404 -6.98 -17.46 5.41
C ASN A 404 -5.90 -17.09 6.43
N LYS A 405 -5.78 -15.80 6.77
CA LYS A 405 -4.79 -15.39 7.78
C LYS A 405 -5.21 -15.91 9.15
N SER A 406 -4.22 -16.35 9.93
CA SER A 406 -4.49 -16.90 11.26
C SER A 406 -5.05 -15.83 12.20
N PRO A 407 -5.95 -16.17 13.14
CA PRO A 407 -6.51 -15.21 14.10
C PRO A 407 -5.41 -14.54 14.96
N GLN A 408 -4.28 -15.22 15.15
CA GLN A 408 -3.12 -14.69 15.86
C GLN A 408 -2.40 -13.58 15.08
N THR A 409 -2.42 -13.64 13.74
CA THR A 409 -1.93 -12.56 12.88
C THR A 409 -2.78 -11.32 13.05
N MET A 410 -4.10 -11.49 13.12
CA MET A 410 -5.04 -10.39 13.30
C MET A 410 -4.91 -9.74 14.67
N ALA A 411 -4.73 -10.54 15.74
CA ALA A 411 -4.44 -10.02 17.08
C ALA A 411 -3.13 -9.22 17.11
N SER A 412 -2.11 -9.67 16.37
CA SER A 412 -0.81 -9.00 16.25
C SER A 412 -0.95 -7.67 15.51
N LEU A 413 -1.67 -7.64 14.38
CA LEU A 413 -1.99 -6.40 13.65
C LEU A 413 -2.81 -5.42 14.51
N GLN A 414 -3.78 -5.92 15.27
CA GLN A 414 -4.53 -5.10 16.21
C GLN A 414 -3.62 -4.48 17.28
N GLN A 415 -2.65 -5.24 17.81
CA GLN A 415 -1.67 -4.71 18.76
C GLN A 415 -0.82 -3.59 18.14
N VAL A 416 -0.37 -3.73 16.88
CA VAL A 416 0.38 -2.68 16.18
C VAL A 416 -0.44 -1.41 16.04
N VAL A 417 -1.67 -1.53 15.51
CA VAL A 417 -2.55 -0.39 15.26
C VAL A 417 -2.94 0.28 16.58
N SER A 418 -3.22 -0.51 17.63
CA SER A 418 -3.51 0.00 18.96
C SER A 418 -2.31 0.72 19.59
N GLY A 419 -1.08 0.24 19.35
CA GLY A 419 0.16 0.90 19.78
C GLY A 419 0.38 2.24 19.07
N CYS A 420 0.14 2.29 17.76
CA CYS A 420 0.17 3.54 17.00
C CYS A 420 -0.90 4.53 17.49
N LEU A 421 -2.11 4.05 17.77
CA LEU A 421 -3.18 4.86 18.34
C LEU A 421 -2.86 5.40 19.72
N ALA A 422 -2.34 4.57 20.62
CA ALA A 422 -1.93 5.00 21.96
C ALA A 422 -0.86 6.09 21.84
N PHE A 423 0.14 5.89 20.98
CA PHE A 423 1.18 6.89 20.72
C PHE A 423 0.63 8.22 20.19
N LEU A 424 -0.29 8.18 19.22
CA LEU A 424 -0.93 9.38 18.66
C LEU A 424 -1.91 10.05 19.63
N ARG A 425 -2.53 9.31 20.56
CA ARG A 425 -3.42 9.85 21.61
C ARG A 425 -2.62 10.50 22.74
N GLU A 426 -1.48 9.93 23.12
CA GLU A 426 -0.59 10.49 24.14
C GLU A 426 0.08 11.79 23.68
N ARG A 427 0.46 11.88 22.41
CA ARG A 427 1.05 13.09 21.82
C ARG A 427 -0.03 13.89 21.11
N THR A 428 -0.65 14.87 21.75
CA THR A 428 -1.67 15.74 21.12
C THR A 428 -1.10 16.98 20.44
N ALA A 429 0.21 17.23 20.55
CA ALA A 429 0.86 18.43 20.05
C ALA A 429 0.68 18.65 18.53
N TRP A 430 0.66 17.58 17.74
CA TRP A 430 0.45 17.63 16.28
C TRP A 430 -0.97 18.09 15.88
N ARG A 431 -1.95 18.07 16.79
CA ARG A 431 -3.31 18.58 16.51
C ARG A 431 -3.42 20.10 16.59
N VAL A 432 -2.38 20.77 17.08
CA VAL A 432 -2.37 22.23 17.20
C VAL A 432 -1.90 22.81 15.87
N ASP A 433 -2.72 23.67 15.27
CA ASP A 433 -2.60 24.28 13.93
C ASP A 433 -1.30 25.08 13.63
N LYS A 434 -0.31 25.07 14.54
CA LYS A 434 0.93 25.83 14.43
C LYS A 434 1.90 25.24 13.40
N ASP A 435 1.97 23.91 13.28
CA ASP A 435 2.91 23.21 12.40
C ASP A 435 2.19 22.42 11.30
N LYS A 436 1.79 23.13 10.23
CA LYS A 436 1.10 22.53 9.07
C LYS A 436 1.87 21.38 8.43
N GLU A 437 3.20 21.44 8.44
CA GLU A 437 4.08 20.43 7.84
C GLU A 437 4.09 19.13 8.67
N ALA A 438 4.21 19.23 10.00
CA ALA A 438 4.15 18.07 10.88
C ALA A 438 2.78 17.39 10.82
N TYR A 439 1.69 18.18 10.80
CA TYR A 439 0.34 17.67 10.64
C TYR A 439 0.12 16.92 9.31
N GLN A 440 0.58 17.50 8.19
CA GLN A 440 0.52 16.84 6.88
C GLN A 440 1.34 15.56 6.82
N LEU A 441 2.53 15.56 7.42
CA LEU A 441 3.39 14.38 7.45
C LEU A 441 2.75 13.25 8.27
N VAL A 442 2.21 13.55 9.46
CA VAL A 442 1.48 12.57 10.28
C VAL A 442 0.32 11.97 9.51
N ILE A 443 -0.49 12.80 8.84
CA ILE A 443 -1.62 12.31 8.03
C ILE A 443 -1.14 11.42 6.89
N SER A 444 -0.07 11.80 6.17
CA SER A 444 0.46 10.99 5.07
C SER A 444 0.93 9.59 5.51
N GLN A 445 1.51 9.48 6.72
CA GLN A 445 1.96 8.21 7.27
C GLN A 445 0.79 7.35 7.78
N VAL A 446 -0.21 7.99 8.40
CA VAL A 446 -1.46 7.34 8.83
C VAL A 446 -2.26 6.85 7.62
N GLU A 447 -2.31 7.64 6.55
CA GLU A 447 -2.87 7.26 5.26
C GLU A 447 -2.14 6.03 4.70
N SER A 448 -0.81 6.06 4.63
CA SER A 448 0.01 4.93 4.18
C SER A 448 -0.27 3.67 4.99
N LEU A 449 -0.30 3.77 6.33
CA LEU A 449 -0.60 2.65 7.23
C LEU A 449 -2.01 2.09 7.01
N SER A 450 -3.02 2.96 6.85
CA SER A 450 -4.38 2.50 6.59
C SER A 450 -4.50 1.84 5.22
N LEU A 451 -3.84 2.38 4.19
CA LEU A 451 -3.81 1.81 2.85
C LEU A 451 -3.10 0.46 2.78
N THR A 452 -1.98 0.27 3.51
CA THR A 452 -1.30 -1.04 3.55
C THR A 452 -2.20 -2.11 4.17
N LEU A 453 -2.92 -1.78 5.25
CA LEU A 453 -3.88 -2.70 5.87
C LEU A 453 -5.09 -2.99 4.97
N LEU A 454 -5.72 -1.95 4.42
CA LEU A 454 -6.90 -2.07 3.56
C LEU A 454 -6.60 -2.80 2.24
N ARG A 455 -5.38 -2.65 1.70
CA ARG A 455 -4.93 -3.44 0.53
C ARG A 455 -4.66 -4.89 0.89
N ALA A 456 -4.31 -5.23 2.12
CA ALA A 456 -3.91 -6.59 2.45
C ALA A 456 -5.06 -7.45 2.97
N LEU A 457 -6.01 -6.86 3.71
CA LEU A 457 -7.02 -7.59 4.49
C LEU A 457 -8.35 -7.75 3.74
N SER A 458 -9.09 -8.82 4.04
CA SER A 458 -10.51 -9.00 3.68
C SER A 458 -11.42 -8.30 4.70
N ILE A 459 -12.70 -8.09 4.36
CA ILE A 459 -13.72 -7.47 5.21
C ILE A 459 -13.91 -8.26 6.51
N THR A 460 -13.91 -9.60 6.44
CA THR A 460 -14.00 -10.47 7.63
C THR A 460 -12.80 -10.32 8.56
N GLU A 461 -11.60 -10.24 7.99
CA GLU A 461 -10.37 -9.98 8.73
C GLU A 461 -10.39 -8.57 9.35
N LEU A 462 -10.87 -7.57 8.61
CA LEU A 462 -10.93 -6.19 9.09
C LEU A 462 -11.80 -6.03 10.35
N MET A 463 -12.87 -6.83 10.48
CA MET A 463 -13.72 -6.85 11.68
C MET A 463 -12.94 -7.20 12.96
N GLN A 464 -11.83 -7.93 12.86
CA GLN A 464 -10.99 -8.29 13.99
C GLN A 464 -10.04 -7.16 14.42
N VAL A 465 -9.99 -6.05 13.67
CA VAL A 465 -9.11 -4.89 13.95
C VAL A 465 -9.97 -3.63 14.18
N PRO A 466 -10.66 -3.50 15.32
CA PRO A 466 -11.51 -2.35 15.62
C PRO A 466 -10.71 -1.04 15.75
N ALA A 467 -9.43 -1.14 16.13
CA ALA A 467 -8.51 0.00 16.24
C ALA A 467 -8.31 0.74 14.90
N LEU A 468 -8.59 0.11 13.75
CA LEU A 468 -8.48 0.81 12.46
C LEU A 468 -9.54 1.91 12.33
N HIS A 469 -10.76 1.67 12.79
CA HIS A 469 -11.82 2.68 12.75
C HIS A 469 -11.44 3.92 13.56
N ASP A 470 -10.93 3.71 14.77
CA ASP A 470 -10.45 4.77 15.65
C ASP A 470 -9.29 5.58 15.04
N LEU A 471 -8.45 4.95 14.22
CA LEU A 471 -7.35 5.61 13.51
C LEU A 471 -7.86 6.42 12.32
N LEU A 472 -8.84 5.92 11.58
CA LEU A 472 -9.47 6.68 10.50
C LEU A 472 -10.22 7.91 11.03
N ALA A 473 -10.85 7.80 12.21
CA ALA A 473 -11.51 8.91 12.88
C ALA A 473 -10.56 10.06 13.29
N LEU A 474 -9.24 9.82 13.32
CA LEU A 474 -8.24 10.86 13.55
C LEU A 474 -7.95 11.70 12.29
N MET A 475 -8.27 11.19 11.11
CA MET A 475 -7.99 11.86 9.84
C MET A 475 -9.05 12.91 9.48
N PRO A 476 -8.68 13.96 8.73
CA PRO A 476 -9.65 14.91 8.20
C PRO A 476 -10.57 14.24 7.17
N TRP A 477 -11.87 14.54 7.27
CA TRP A 477 -12.91 13.97 6.40
C TRP A 477 -12.77 14.39 4.93
N ARG A 478 -12.39 15.65 4.66
CA ARG A 478 -12.44 16.25 3.30
C ARG A 478 -11.30 15.88 2.34
N ARG A 479 -10.30 15.08 2.76
CA ARG A 479 -9.18 14.65 1.88
C ARG A 479 -8.72 13.22 2.19
N ALA A 480 -7.86 13.05 3.18
CA ALA A 480 -7.18 11.77 3.43
C ALA A 480 -8.14 10.59 3.63
N TRP A 481 -9.16 10.73 4.49
CA TRP A 481 -10.11 9.63 4.71
C TRP A 481 -10.93 9.33 3.44
N LYS A 482 -11.33 10.36 2.69
CA LYS A 482 -12.05 10.21 1.44
C LYS A 482 -11.20 9.48 0.37
N ASP A 483 -9.95 9.86 0.22
CA ASP A 483 -9.02 9.24 -0.75
C ASP A 483 -8.74 7.78 -0.39
N VAL A 484 -8.52 7.49 0.90
CA VAL A 484 -8.40 6.13 1.43
C VAL A 484 -9.64 5.29 1.13
N ALA A 485 -10.84 5.84 1.37
CA ALA A 485 -12.09 5.17 1.11
C ALA A 485 -12.29 4.84 -0.39
N LEU A 486 -11.94 5.77 -1.29
CA LEU A 486 -12.02 5.54 -2.74
C LEU A 486 -11.04 4.48 -3.22
N VAL A 487 -9.80 4.49 -2.73
CA VAL A 487 -8.81 3.45 -3.04
C VAL A 487 -9.29 2.10 -2.52
N TRP A 488 -9.86 2.05 -1.32
CA TRP A 488 -10.37 0.81 -0.76
C TRP A 488 -11.54 0.23 -1.57
N ILE A 489 -12.51 1.05 -2.01
CA ILE A 489 -13.58 0.59 -2.90
C ILE A 489 -13.01 -0.04 -4.17
N ARG A 490 -11.99 0.57 -4.78
CA ARG A 490 -11.34 0.00 -5.97
C ARG A 490 -10.69 -1.35 -5.69
N VAL A 491 -10.07 -1.52 -4.52
CA VAL A 491 -9.49 -2.80 -4.10
C VAL A 491 -10.57 -3.86 -3.89
N LEU A 492 -11.67 -3.51 -3.21
CA LEU A 492 -12.80 -4.42 -2.99
C LEU A 492 -13.42 -4.89 -4.32
N LEU A 493 -13.61 -3.97 -5.26
CA LEU A 493 -14.13 -4.28 -6.59
C LEU A 493 -13.16 -5.16 -7.39
N ALA A 494 -11.86 -4.90 -7.33
CA ALA A 494 -10.85 -5.72 -8.02
C ALA A 494 -10.79 -7.15 -7.47
N ARG A 495 -11.10 -7.34 -6.18
CA ARG A 495 -11.15 -8.67 -5.52
C ARG A 495 -12.48 -9.39 -5.67
N HIS A 496 -13.53 -8.71 -6.15
CA HIS A 496 -14.91 -9.22 -6.14
C HIS A 496 -15.33 -9.78 -4.78
N GLU A 497 -14.99 -9.07 -3.71
CA GLU A 497 -15.26 -9.54 -2.35
C GLU A 497 -16.76 -9.49 -2.03
N ARG A 498 -17.32 -10.57 -1.49
CA ARG A 498 -18.78 -10.71 -1.24
C ARG A 498 -19.13 -10.31 0.18
N ILE A 499 -20.12 -9.43 0.34
CA ILE A 499 -20.66 -9.04 1.65
C ILE A 499 -21.74 -10.04 2.06
N ARG A 500 -21.53 -10.72 3.20
CA ARG A 500 -22.41 -11.77 3.70
C ARG A 500 -23.26 -11.38 4.91
N ASP A 501 -22.70 -10.60 5.83
CA ASP A 501 -23.37 -10.30 7.09
C ASP A 501 -23.82 -8.84 7.21
N GLU A 502 -24.83 -8.61 8.04
CA GLU A 502 -25.27 -7.27 8.45
C GLU A 502 -24.12 -6.48 9.07
N LYS A 503 -23.36 -7.10 9.98
CA LYS A 503 -22.22 -6.48 10.66
C LYS A 503 -21.09 -6.08 9.69
N GLN A 504 -20.89 -6.86 8.62
CA GLN A 504 -19.90 -6.53 7.59
C GLN A 504 -20.33 -5.29 6.81
N MET A 505 -21.61 -5.18 6.49
CA MET A 505 -22.16 -3.99 5.84
C MET A 505 -22.08 -2.77 6.75
N GLU A 506 -22.41 -2.89 8.04
CA GLU A 506 -22.28 -1.78 8.99
C GLU A 506 -20.84 -1.29 9.10
N LEU A 507 -19.87 -2.20 9.25
CA LEU A 507 -18.46 -1.83 9.31
C LEU A 507 -18.02 -1.15 8.00
N LEU A 508 -18.39 -1.71 6.85
CA LEU A 508 -18.05 -1.12 5.55
C LEU A 508 -18.62 0.30 5.41
N LEU A 509 -19.86 0.53 5.83
CA LEU A 509 -20.48 1.86 5.78
C LEU A 509 -19.89 2.84 6.79
N GLN A 510 -19.41 2.37 7.95
CA GLN A 510 -18.65 3.19 8.91
C GLN A 510 -17.30 3.64 8.33
N LEU A 511 -16.58 2.74 7.65
CA LEU A 511 -15.30 3.06 7.03
C LEU A 511 -15.45 3.98 5.81
N LEU A 512 -16.58 3.86 5.10
CA LEU A 512 -16.96 4.73 3.99
C LEU A 512 -17.75 5.98 4.43
N ALA A 513 -17.80 6.28 5.74
CA ALA A 513 -18.61 7.39 6.27
C ALA A 513 -18.42 8.74 5.55
N PRO A 514 -17.20 9.18 5.17
CA PRO A 514 -17.03 10.44 4.43
C PRO A 514 -17.66 10.46 3.03
N LEU A 515 -17.82 9.28 2.40
CA LEU A 515 -18.50 9.12 1.12
C LEU A 515 -20.01 8.97 1.29
N VAL A 516 -20.49 8.54 2.46
CA VAL A 516 -21.90 8.37 2.76
C VAL A 516 -22.54 9.62 3.35
N ARG A 517 -21.87 10.34 4.26
CA ARG A 517 -22.40 11.49 5.01
C ARG A 517 -21.54 12.72 4.81
N ASP A 518 -22.17 13.89 4.94
CA ASP A 518 -21.45 15.15 5.08
C ASP A 518 -20.89 15.27 6.51
N ASP A 519 -19.81 16.03 6.66
CA ASP A 519 -19.07 16.14 7.92
C ASP A 519 -19.98 16.72 9.02
N PRO A 520 -20.22 16.00 10.14
CA PRO A 520 -21.15 16.46 11.17
C PRO A 520 -20.71 17.76 11.85
N ASN A 521 -19.42 18.09 11.79
CA ASN A 521 -18.84 19.30 12.38
C ASN A 521 -18.99 20.56 11.49
N GLU A 522 -19.48 20.44 10.25
CA GLU A 522 -19.70 21.56 9.32
C GLU A 522 -21.15 22.06 9.27
N LEU A 523 -21.94 21.76 10.30
CA LEU A 523 -23.23 22.41 10.53
C LEU A 523 -23.00 23.89 10.91
N GLN A 524 -22.71 24.76 9.93
CA GLN A 524 -23.14 26.18 9.86
C GLN A 524 -22.51 27.06 8.75
N THR A 525 -21.95 26.53 7.66
CA THR A 525 -21.76 27.39 6.47
C THR A 525 -22.12 26.67 5.16
N PRO A 526 -23.04 27.24 4.34
CA PRO A 526 -23.18 26.79 2.97
C PRO A 526 -21.87 27.14 2.27
N SER A 527 -21.05 26.14 1.95
CA SER A 527 -19.84 26.33 1.14
C SER A 527 -20.21 26.54 -0.33
N LEU A 528 -20.90 27.64 -0.60
CA LEU A 528 -20.77 28.39 -1.85
C LEU A 528 -19.82 29.56 -1.56
N THR A 529 -18.54 29.26 -1.29
CA THR A 529 -17.49 30.28 -1.45
C THR A 529 -17.34 30.53 -2.94
N ALA A 530 -18.10 31.52 -3.39
CA ALA A 530 -18.10 32.08 -4.72
C ALA A 530 -16.78 32.80 -5.01
N THR A 531 -15.74 32.06 -5.38
CA THR A 531 -14.54 32.59 -6.08
C THR A 531 -13.78 31.47 -6.81
N SER A 532 -14.48 30.74 -7.68
CA SER A 532 -13.83 29.84 -8.65
C SER A 532 -14.56 29.97 -9.98
N THR A 533 -13.79 30.19 -11.05
CA THR A 533 -14.26 30.25 -12.44
C THR A 533 -15.23 29.09 -12.75
N GLU A 534 -16.25 29.34 -13.58
CA GLU A 534 -17.30 28.34 -13.90
C GLU A 534 -16.73 26.99 -14.37
N THR A 535 -15.57 27.01 -15.02
CA THR A 535 -14.82 25.81 -15.44
C THR A 535 -14.31 24.95 -14.28
N GLY A 536 -14.00 25.55 -13.12
CA GLY A 536 -13.56 24.83 -11.92
C GLY A 536 -14.71 24.15 -11.18
N LYS A 537 -15.90 24.77 -11.19
CA LYS A 537 -17.12 24.20 -10.59
C LYS A 537 -17.55 22.92 -11.32
N ASN A 538 -17.55 22.94 -12.65
CA ASN A 538 -17.93 21.75 -13.43
C ASN A 538 -16.97 20.57 -13.16
N LYS A 539 -15.65 20.81 -13.12
CA LYS A 539 -14.69 19.76 -12.76
C LYS A 539 -14.89 19.20 -11.35
N SER A 540 -15.23 20.04 -10.37
CA SER A 540 -15.52 19.56 -9.01
C SER A 540 -16.80 18.74 -8.92
N ILE A 541 -17.80 19.06 -9.75
CA ILE A 541 -19.05 18.30 -9.86
C ILE A 541 -18.77 16.95 -10.53
N ASP A 542 -18.03 16.92 -11.64
CA ASP A 542 -17.68 15.69 -12.36
C ASP A 542 -16.89 14.70 -11.46
N ILE A 543 -15.94 15.22 -10.68
CA ILE A 543 -15.19 14.42 -9.70
C ILE A 543 -16.15 13.86 -8.64
N PHE A 544 -17.04 14.68 -8.09
CA PHE A 544 -18.02 14.24 -7.09
C PHE A 544 -18.99 13.19 -7.66
N GLU A 545 -19.47 13.36 -8.89
CA GLU A 545 -20.32 12.37 -9.55
C GLU A 545 -19.58 11.05 -9.74
N ALA A 546 -18.31 11.08 -10.18
CA ALA A 546 -17.49 9.88 -10.34
C ALA A 546 -17.27 9.14 -9.00
N GLU A 547 -17.05 9.86 -7.91
CA GLU A 547 -16.92 9.28 -6.57
C GLU A 547 -18.21 8.59 -6.13
N GLN A 548 -19.35 9.24 -6.29
CA GLN A 548 -20.64 8.66 -5.93
C GLN A 548 -21.00 7.45 -6.80
N GLN A 549 -20.62 7.47 -8.09
CA GLN A 549 -20.73 6.30 -8.96
C GLN A 549 -19.83 5.14 -8.52
N THR A 550 -18.64 5.40 -7.96
CA THR A 550 -17.81 4.32 -7.39
C THR A 550 -18.42 3.73 -6.13
N LEU A 551 -19.03 4.56 -5.27
CA LEU A 551 -19.76 4.08 -4.09
C LEU A 551 -20.97 3.23 -4.49
N ALA A 552 -21.71 3.63 -5.53
CA ALA A 552 -22.84 2.88 -6.08
C ALA A 552 -22.46 1.44 -6.49
N LYS A 553 -21.23 1.22 -6.98
CA LYS A 553 -20.76 -0.11 -7.39
C LYS A 553 -20.64 -1.10 -6.22
N VAL A 554 -20.44 -0.62 -5.00
CA VAL A 554 -20.31 -1.46 -3.80
C VAL A 554 -21.58 -2.29 -3.56
N MET A 555 -22.74 -1.78 -3.96
CA MET A 555 -24.01 -2.52 -3.80
C MET A 555 -24.07 -3.81 -4.60
N HIS A 556 -23.32 -3.93 -5.70
CA HIS A 556 -23.25 -5.16 -6.49
C HIS A 556 -22.41 -6.25 -5.81
N LEU A 557 -21.66 -5.93 -4.76
CA LEU A 557 -20.89 -6.89 -3.98
C LEU A 557 -21.73 -7.65 -2.94
N VAL A 558 -22.99 -7.24 -2.73
CA VAL A 558 -23.92 -7.92 -1.81
C VAL A 558 -24.45 -9.20 -2.46
N ALA A 559 -23.92 -10.33 -2.02
CA ALA A 559 -24.31 -11.66 -2.50
C ALA A 559 -24.46 -12.61 -1.31
N ASN A 560 -25.69 -13.07 -1.09
CA ASN A 560 -26.06 -14.00 -0.03
C ASN A 560 -27.01 -15.07 -0.57
N ASP A 561 -26.80 -16.30 -0.12
CA ASP A 561 -27.64 -17.45 -0.47
C ASP A 561 -28.97 -17.41 0.29
N ASP A 562 -28.94 -16.85 1.52
CA ASP A 562 -30.12 -16.56 2.32
C ASP A 562 -30.70 -15.18 1.98
N LEU A 563 -31.93 -15.19 1.47
CA LEU A 563 -32.66 -14.00 1.04
C LEU A 563 -33.08 -13.13 2.23
N ASP A 564 -33.34 -13.70 3.41
CA ASP A 564 -33.72 -12.92 4.60
C ASP A 564 -32.52 -12.13 5.13
N VAL A 565 -31.32 -12.69 5.07
CA VAL A 565 -30.07 -11.98 5.41
C VAL A 565 -29.76 -10.91 4.35
N LYS A 566 -29.95 -11.23 3.06
CA LYS A 566 -29.82 -10.25 1.96
C LYS A 566 -30.73 -9.04 2.19
N PHE A 567 -31.98 -9.24 2.60
CA PHE A 567 -32.90 -8.13 2.91
C PHE A 567 -32.47 -7.29 4.12
N ARG A 568 -31.99 -7.94 5.21
CA ARG A 568 -31.44 -7.22 6.38
C ARG A 568 -30.24 -6.36 6.02
N VAL A 569 -29.31 -6.88 5.21
CA VAL A 569 -28.15 -6.13 4.69
C VAL A 569 -28.59 -4.91 3.87
N LEU A 570 -29.57 -5.08 2.97
CA LEU A 570 -30.11 -3.97 2.18
C LEU A 570 -30.82 -2.92 3.05
N SER A 571 -31.47 -3.34 4.13
CA SER A 571 -32.13 -2.45 5.10
C SER A 571 -31.13 -1.55 5.84
N VAL A 572 -29.98 -2.12 6.24
CA VAL A 572 -28.87 -1.35 6.82
C VAL A 572 -28.31 -0.35 5.81
N ALA A 573 -28.09 -0.78 4.56
CA ALA A 573 -27.61 0.08 3.49
C ALA A 573 -28.56 1.27 3.24
N ARG A 574 -29.89 1.03 3.20
CA ARG A 574 -30.90 2.10 3.06
C ARG A 574 -30.81 3.11 4.20
N ARG A 575 -30.70 2.65 5.46
CA ARG A 575 -30.61 3.53 6.63
C ARG A 575 -29.39 4.46 6.53
N ALA A 576 -28.25 3.94 6.06
CA ALA A 576 -27.03 4.73 5.92
C ALA A 576 -27.10 5.72 4.76
N PHE A 577 -27.51 5.28 3.56
CA PHE A 577 -27.59 6.16 2.39
C PHE A 577 -28.68 7.23 2.51
N GLY A 578 -29.76 6.96 3.25
CA GLY A 578 -30.81 7.94 3.53
C GLY A 578 -30.31 9.16 4.32
N GLN A 579 -29.18 9.05 5.01
CA GLN A 579 -28.57 10.13 5.79
C GLN A 579 -27.59 11.00 4.98
N GLY A 580 -27.29 10.64 3.72
CA GLY A 580 -26.27 11.27 2.89
C GLY A 580 -26.65 12.56 2.16
N GLY A 581 -27.79 13.16 2.50
CA GLY A 581 -28.25 14.40 1.87
C GLY A 581 -28.79 14.23 0.44
N VAL A 582 -29.38 15.31 -0.09
CA VAL A 582 -30.15 15.28 -1.36
C VAL A 582 -29.27 14.96 -2.57
N PHE A 583 -28.04 15.48 -2.62
CA PHE A 583 -27.16 15.33 -3.79
C PHE A 583 -26.54 13.93 -3.93
N ARG A 584 -26.35 13.17 -2.83
CA ARG A 584 -25.75 11.82 -2.86
C ARG A 584 -26.78 10.73 -3.14
N ILE A 585 -28.00 10.90 -2.59
CA ILE A 585 -29.12 9.93 -2.71
C ILE A 585 -29.43 9.58 -4.17
N ARG A 586 -29.28 10.53 -5.11
CA ARG A 586 -29.46 10.34 -6.56
C ARG A 586 -28.70 9.14 -7.12
N PHE A 587 -27.48 8.89 -6.63
CA PHE A 587 -26.59 7.89 -7.20
C PHE A 587 -26.62 6.57 -6.42
N THR A 588 -26.81 6.64 -5.10
CA THR A 588 -26.67 5.47 -4.21
C THR A 588 -27.96 4.66 -4.06
N LEU A 589 -29.14 5.30 -4.09
CA LEU A 589 -30.40 4.57 -3.97
C LEU A 589 -30.78 3.79 -5.23
N VAL A 590 -30.40 4.25 -6.42
CA VAL A 590 -30.78 3.59 -7.68
C VAL A 590 -30.25 2.14 -7.76
N PRO A 591 -28.95 1.86 -7.52
CA PRO A 591 -28.46 0.48 -7.44
C PRO A 591 -29.14 -0.35 -6.35
N LEU A 592 -29.45 0.26 -5.20
CA LEU A 592 -30.14 -0.40 -4.09
C LEU A 592 -31.56 -0.84 -4.48
N ILE A 593 -32.27 0.00 -5.23
CA ILE A 593 -33.59 -0.32 -5.80
C ILE A 593 -33.47 -1.52 -6.76
N TYR A 594 -32.52 -1.52 -7.70
CA TYR A 594 -32.36 -2.65 -8.62
C TYR A 594 -31.96 -3.97 -7.92
N GLN A 595 -31.12 -3.89 -6.88
CA GLN A 595 -30.74 -5.08 -6.10
C GLN A 595 -31.91 -5.62 -5.27
N SER A 596 -32.77 -4.75 -4.75
CA SER A 596 -34.00 -5.14 -4.06
C SER A 596 -35.06 -5.68 -5.02
N LEU A 597 -35.20 -5.14 -6.23
CA LEU A 597 -36.07 -5.71 -7.28
C LEU A 597 -35.61 -7.10 -7.72
N THR A 598 -34.30 -7.33 -7.82
CA THR A 598 -33.76 -8.68 -8.08
C THR A 598 -34.12 -9.63 -6.94
N LEU A 599 -34.00 -9.18 -5.69
CA LEU A 599 -34.41 -9.95 -4.52
C LEU A 599 -35.91 -10.29 -4.52
N VAL A 600 -36.78 -9.37 -4.97
CA VAL A 600 -38.22 -9.64 -5.13
C VAL A 600 -38.45 -10.79 -6.12
N ARG A 601 -37.77 -10.77 -7.27
CA ARG A 601 -37.87 -11.84 -8.28
C ARG A 601 -37.36 -13.17 -7.73
N ASP A 602 -36.24 -13.17 -7.01
CA ASP A 602 -35.67 -14.37 -6.38
C ASP A 602 -36.61 -14.96 -5.31
N LEU A 603 -37.28 -14.11 -4.52
CA LEU A 603 -38.28 -14.53 -3.54
C LEU A 603 -39.53 -15.09 -4.21
N ALA A 604 -40.00 -14.46 -5.29
CA ALA A 604 -41.19 -14.90 -6.01
C ALA A 604 -40.97 -16.27 -6.67
N SER A 605 -39.85 -16.48 -7.39
CA SER A 605 -39.57 -17.76 -8.04
C SER A 605 -39.44 -18.91 -7.03
N ARG A 606 -38.79 -18.67 -5.89
CA ARG A 606 -38.67 -19.69 -4.82
C ARG A 606 -39.96 -19.91 -4.05
N SER A 607 -40.88 -18.94 -4.04
CA SER A 607 -42.22 -19.12 -3.48
C SER A 607 -43.07 -20.03 -4.37
N GLU A 608 -42.97 -19.88 -5.69
CA GLU A 608 -43.68 -20.72 -6.67
C GLU A 608 -43.19 -22.18 -6.64
N GLU A 609 -41.88 -22.41 -6.51
CA GLU A 609 -41.30 -23.76 -6.36
C GLU A 609 -41.81 -24.49 -5.09
N LYS A 610 -42.06 -23.76 -4.00
CA LYS A 610 -42.62 -24.32 -2.76
C LYS A 610 -44.10 -24.69 -2.90
N THR A 611 -44.88 -23.89 -3.64
CA THR A 611 -46.29 -24.20 -3.92
C THR A 611 -46.42 -25.46 -4.79
N GLN A 612 -45.56 -25.60 -5.81
CA GLN A 612 -45.56 -26.78 -6.70
C GLN A 612 -45.08 -28.06 -6.02
N SER A 613 -44.18 -27.98 -5.03
CA SER A 613 -43.69 -29.14 -4.27
C SER A 613 -44.60 -29.56 -3.11
N GLN A 614 -45.51 -28.69 -2.66
CA GLN A 614 -46.58 -29.06 -1.74
C GLN A 614 -47.72 -29.80 -2.45
N ASP A 615 -48.07 -29.43 -3.69
CA ASP A 615 -49.14 -30.09 -4.44
C ASP A 615 -48.83 -31.54 -4.84
N GLN A 616 -47.56 -31.97 -4.85
CA GLN A 616 -47.17 -33.36 -5.14
C GLN A 616 -47.11 -34.28 -3.90
N LYS A 617 -47.24 -33.77 -2.67
CA LYS A 617 -47.13 -34.58 -1.44
C LYS A 617 -48.46 -34.85 -0.73
N THR A 618 -49.59 -34.41 -1.28
CA THR A 618 -50.90 -34.46 -0.61
C THR A 618 -51.68 -35.78 -0.82
N GLU A 619 -51.02 -36.88 -1.18
CA GLU A 619 -51.63 -38.23 -1.21
C GLU A 619 -50.71 -39.34 -0.67
N ALA A 620 -50.12 -39.18 0.52
CA ALA A 620 -49.74 -40.33 1.35
C ALA A 620 -49.48 -39.93 2.81
N GLU A 621 -50.32 -40.47 3.70
CA GLU A 621 -50.05 -40.73 5.11
C GLU A 621 -50.09 -39.55 6.10
N SER A 622 -51.30 -39.34 6.61
CA SER A 622 -51.56 -38.99 8.00
C SER A 622 -51.11 -40.12 8.95
N VAL A 623 -50.38 -39.77 10.01
CA VAL A 623 -50.45 -40.24 11.42
C VAL A 623 -49.05 -40.33 12.04
N GLY A 624 -48.79 -39.57 13.12
CA GLY A 624 -47.72 -39.87 14.08
C GLY A 624 -46.71 -38.75 14.37
N SER A 625 -47.04 -37.94 15.39
CA SER A 625 -46.16 -37.23 16.35
C SER A 625 -44.63 -37.16 16.10
N THR A 626 -44.05 -35.95 16.12
CA THR A 626 -43.28 -35.35 17.24
C THR A 626 -42.58 -34.07 16.77
N ALA A 627 -42.40 -33.12 17.68
CA ALA A 627 -41.79 -31.82 17.43
C ALA A 627 -40.32 -31.94 16.98
N ALA A 628 -40.08 -31.75 15.69
CA ALA A 628 -38.77 -31.53 15.10
C ALA A 628 -38.91 -30.45 14.01
N GLU A 629 -38.20 -29.34 14.24
CA GLU A 629 -37.81 -28.25 13.32
C GLU A 629 -38.61 -28.12 12.00
N LYS A 630 -39.51 -27.12 11.95
CA LYS A 630 -40.11 -26.63 10.70
C LYS A 630 -38.99 -26.16 9.74
N PRO A 631 -38.88 -26.68 8.51
CA PRO A 631 -37.92 -26.15 7.55
C PRO A 631 -38.41 -24.80 6.98
N ASN A 632 -37.67 -23.73 7.29
CA ASN A 632 -37.69 -22.35 6.76
C ASN A 632 -38.96 -21.89 5.99
N SER A 633 -39.96 -21.40 6.72
CA SER A 633 -40.79 -20.30 6.22
C SER A 633 -39.92 -19.04 6.16
N PHE A 634 -39.70 -18.47 4.97
CA PHE A 634 -39.05 -17.16 4.87
C PHE A 634 -39.89 -16.15 5.65
N VAL A 635 -39.23 -15.34 6.48
CA VAL A 635 -39.92 -14.33 7.28
C VAL A 635 -40.28 -13.13 6.40
N THR A 636 -39.43 -12.81 5.41
CA THR A 636 -39.64 -11.66 4.52
C THR A 636 -40.57 -12.02 3.36
N THR A 637 -41.59 -11.20 3.16
CA THR A 637 -42.52 -11.37 2.03
C THR A 637 -42.12 -10.46 0.87
N PRO A 638 -42.37 -10.86 -0.39
CA PRO A 638 -42.10 -10.00 -1.55
C PRO A 638 -42.86 -8.67 -1.47
N ARG A 639 -44.03 -8.66 -0.81
CA ARG A 639 -44.82 -7.45 -0.55
C ARG A 639 -44.09 -6.44 0.36
N GLU A 640 -43.45 -6.91 1.43
CA GLU A 640 -42.67 -6.04 2.32
C GLU A 640 -41.48 -5.42 1.59
N VAL A 641 -40.81 -6.19 0.73
CA VAL A 641 -39.69 -5.68 -0.09
C VAL A 641 -40.19 -4.65 -1.12
N LEU A 642 -41.35 -4.87 -1.74
CA LEU A 642 -41.96 -3.88 -2.64
C LEU A 642 -42.37 -2.60 -1.91
N GLN A 643 -42.93 -2.70 -0.68
CA GLN A 643 -43.20 -1.53 0.16
C GLN A 643 -41.91 -0.78 0.50
N PHE A 644 -40.84 -1.52 0.84
CA PHE A 644 -39.51 -0.96 1.08
C PHE A 644 -38.96 -0.23 -0.15
N VAL A 645 -39.15 -0.77 -1.35
CA VAL A 645 -38.79 -0.12 -2.63
C VAL A 645 -39.64 1.13 -2.87
N HIS A 646 -40.95 1.06 -2.64
CA HIS A 646 -41.84 2.21 -2.80
C HIS A 646 -41.39 3.40 -1.96
N GLU A 647 -41.07 3.19 -0.69
CA GLU A 647 -40.56 4.26 0.17
C GLU A 647 -39.24 4.87 -0.34
N MET A 648 -38.36 4.07 -0.96
CA MET A 648 -37.10 4.57 -1.54
C MET A 648 -37.33 5.41 -2.80
N VAL A 649 -38.18 4.95 -3.72
CA VAL A 649 -38.45 5.68 -4.97
C VAL A 649 -39.22 6.97 -4.67
N THR A 650 -40.16 6.95 -3.73
CA THR A 650 -40.89 8.15 -3.28
C THR A 650 -39.98 9.14 -2.55
N ALA A 651 -39.00 8.66 -1.77
CA ALA A 651 -37.97 9.52 -1.17
C ALA A 651 -37.05 10.17 -2.23
N LEU A 652 -36.83 9.51 -3.37
CA LEU A 652 -36.09 10.09 -4.49
C LEU A 652 -36.94 11.14 -5.24
N ALA A 653 -38.22 10.82 -5.50
CA ALA A 653 -39.13 11.69 -6.22
C ALA A 653 -39.46 12.99 -5.46
N SER A 654 -39.62 12.93 -4.15
CA SER A 654 -39.96 14.11 -3.32
C SER A 654 -38.83 15.14 -3.18
N LYS A 655 -37.58 14.78 -3.51
CA LYS A 655 -36.40 15.59 -3.17
C LYS A 655 -35.75 16.30 -4.37
N GLN A 656 -36.17 16.07 -5.62
CA GLN A 656 -35.48 16.62 -6.80
C GLN A 656 -36.39 16.89 -8.02
N ASP A 657 -36.27 18.09 -8.59
CA ASP A 657 -36.93 18.49 -9.85
C ASP A 657 -36.11 18.16 -11.11
N ALA A 658 -34.79 17.91 -10.98
CA ALA A 658 -33.87 17.83 -12.13
C ALA A 658 -33.70 16.44 -12.77
N HIS A 659 -34.27 15.37 -12.20
CA HIS A 659 -34.18 13.98 -12.69
C HIS A 659 -35.54 13.28 -12.72
N SER A 660 -36.58 14.00 -13.17
CA SER A 660 -37.96 13.54 -13.19
C SER A 660 -38.19 12.33 -14.11
N VAL A 661 -37.57 12.27 -15.30
CA VAL A 661 -37.72 11.14 -16.24
C VAL A 661 -37.14 9.82 -15.69
N PRO A 662 -35.92 9.76 -15.13
CA PRO A 662 -35.42 8.56 -14.46
C PRO A 662 -36.30 8.07 -13.31
N CYS A 663 -36.91 8.97 -12.53
CA CYS A 663 -37.83 8.61 -11.46
C CYS A 663 -39.10 7.93 -12.01
N VAL A 664 -39.71 8.49 -13.06
CA VAL A 664 -40.83 7.84 -13.77
C VAL A 664 -40.42 6.46 -14.26
N HIS A 665 -39.25 6.34 -14.88
CA HIS A 665 -38.74 5.05 -15.34
C HIS A 665 -38.60 4.04 -14.19
N LEU A 666 -38.06 4.45 -13.04
CA LEU A 666 -37.90 3.58 -11.87
C LEU A 666 -39.25 3.10 -11.32
N PHE A 667 -40.24 3.98 -11.19
CA PHE A 667 -41.59 3.58 -10.77
C PHE A 667 -42.21 2.56 -11.73
N LEU A 668 -42.07 2.78 -13.04
CA LEU A 668 -42.57 1.86 -14.06
C LEU A 668 -41.84 0.51 -14.04
N GLN A 669 -40.52 0.49 -13.83
CA GLN A 669 -39.77 -0.75 -13.65
C GLN A 669 -40.23 -1.52 -12.40
N CYS A 670 -40.48 -0.82 -11.29
CA CYS A 670 -41.04 -1.44 -10.08
C CYS A 670 -42.44 -2.03 -10.34
N ALA A 671 -43.28 -1.33 -11.12
CA ALA A 671 -44.59 -1.82 -11.51
C ALA A 671 -44.52 -3.13 -12.31
N LEU A 672 -43.58 -3.24 -13.27
CA LEU A 672 -43.40 -4.48 -14.04
C LEU A 672 -42.95 -5.66 -13.16
N VAL A 673 -42.11 -5.41 -12.16
CA VAL A 673 -41.72 -6.47 -11.22
C VAL A 673 -42.91 -6.87 -10.34
N ALA A 674 -43.68 -5.90 -9.85
CA ALA A 674 -44.88 -6.17 -9.04
C ALA A 674 -45.95 -6.95 -9.83
N ASP A 675 -46.14 -6.60 -11.11
CA ASP A 675 -47.03 -7.32 -12.04
C ASP A 675 -46.57 -8.77 -12.26
N GLY A 676 -45.26 -8.97 -12.46
CA GLY A 676 -44.65 -10.29 -12.54
C GLY A 676 -44.81 -11.14 -11.28
N CYS A 677 -44.96 -10.52 -10.11
CA CYS A 677 -45.25 -11.20 -8.84
C CYS A 677 -46.76 -11.34 -8.54
N VAL A 678 -47.64 -10.99 -9.49
CA VAL A 678 -49.10 -11.07 -9.37
C VAL A 678 -49.68 -10.15 -8.27
N PHE A 679 -48.98 -9.05 -7.94
CA PHE A 679 -49.48 -8.03 -7.00
C PHE A 679 -50.11 -6.85 -7.75
N GLU A 680 -51.35 -7.01 -8.23
CA GLU A 680 -52.07 -5.99 -9.02
C GLU A 680 -52.17 -4.64 -8.30
N ALA A 681 -52.60 -4.63 -7.03
CA ALA A 681 -52.82 -3.39 -6.29
C ALA A 681 -51.53 -2.54 -6.17
N VAL A 682 -50.40 -3.21 -5.96
CA VAL A 682 -49.08 -2.57 -5.83
C VAL A 682 -48.59 -2.08 -7.19
N ALA A 683 -48.78 -2.86 -8.26
CA ALA A 683 -48.45 -2.43 -9.61
C ALA A 683 -49.26 -1.20 -10.06
N TYR A 684 -50.56 -1.18 -9.77
CA TYR A 684 -51.42 -0.03 -10.02
C TYR A 684 -50.98 1.22 -9.24
N GLU A 685 -50.63 1.06 -7.96
CA GLU A 685 -50.10 2.16 -7.14
C GLU A 685 -48.79 2.72 -7.75
N PHE A 686 -47.84 1.88 -8.15
CA PHE A 686 -46.62 2.35 -8.80
C PHE A 686 -46.84 3.11 -10.11
N ILE A 687 -47.77 2.64 -10.96
CA ILE A 687 -48.09 3.32 -12.23
C ILE A 687 -48.78 4.66 -11.95
N THR A 688 -49.72 4.71 -11.00
CA THR A 688 -50.37 5.97 -10.64
C THR A 688 -49.41 6.97 -10.02
N GLN A 689 -48.44 6.55 -9.20
CA GLN A 689 -47.37 7.42 -8.72
C GLN A 689 -46.48 7.94 -9.85
N ALA A 690 -46.17 7.09 -10.85
CA ALA A 690 -45.45 7.53 -12.04
C ALA A 690 -46.21 8.62 -12.82
N PHE A 691 -47.55 8.53 -12.86
CA PHE A 691 -48.39 9.54 -13.51
C PHE A 691 -48.38 10.86 -12.75
N ILE A 692 -48.42 10.82 -11.42
CA ILE A 692 -48.33 12.04 -10.58
C ILE A 692 -46.99 12.74 -10.82
N VAL A 693 -45.87 12.00 -10.83
CA VAL A 693 -44.54 12.58 -11.11
C VAL A 693 -44.48 13.17 -12.52
N TYR A 694 -45.11 12.54 -13.51
CA TYR A 694 -45.21 13.08 -14.86
C TYR A 694 -45.97 14.42 -14.90
N GLU A 695 -47.10 14.53 -14.19
CA GLU A 695 -47.92 15.75 -14.16
C GLU A 695 -47.24 16.89 -13.39
N ASP A 696 -46.63 16.59 -12.25
CA ASP A 696 -46.10 17.60 -11.33
C ASP A 696 -44.70 18.09 -11.73
N GLN A 697 -43.81 17.19 -12.19
CA GLN A 697 -42.37 17.48 -12.32
C GLN A 697 -41.88 17.62 -13.76
N ILE A 698 -42.58 17.09 -14.77
CA ILE A 698 -42.10 17.06 -16.16
C ILE A 698 -42.75 18.15 -17.01
N THR A 699 -42.02 19.24 -17.25
CA THR A 699 -42.49 20.37 -18.07
C THR A 699 -41.91 20.40 -19.49
N LEU A 700 -40.72 19.83 -19.70
CA LEU A 700 -40.02 19.89 -20.98
C LEU A 700 -40.61 18.89 -21.99
N ALA A 701 -41.01 19.37 -23.18
CA ALA A 701 -41.67 18.54 -24.20
C ALA A 701 -40.88 17.27 -24.61
N ARG A 702 -39.55 17.35 -24.70
CA ARG A 702 -38.69 16.20 -25.04
C ARG A 702 -38.70 15.13 -23.95
N GLU A 703 -38.75 15.55 -22.69
CA GLU A 703 -38.79 14.67 -21.54
C GLU A 703 -40.19 14.07 -21.37
N GLN A 704 -41.24 14.86 -21.61
CA GLN A 704 -42.63 14.39 -21.64
C GLN A 704 -42.81 13.27 -22.68
N TRP A 705 -42.27 13.46 -23.89
CA TRP A 705 -42.26 12.43 -24.92
C TRP A 705 -41.65 11.11 -24.42
N ARG A 706 -40.43 11.19 -23.87
CA ARG A 706 -39.68 10.01 -23.43
C ARG A 706 -40.35 9.31 -22.25
N ALA A 707 -40.92 10.07 -21.31
CA ALA A 707 -41.69 9.52 -20.21
C ALA A 707 -42.96 8.80 -20.71
N LEU A 708 -43.71 9.42 -21.62
CA LEU A 708 -44.91 8.80 -22.22
C LEU A 708 -44.59 7.54 -23.01
N GLU A 709 -43.50 7.55 -23.77
CA GLU A 709 -43.04 6.36 -24.50
C GLU A 709 -42.79 5.17 -23.54
N LEU A 710 -42.13 5.43 -22.41
CA LEU A 710 -41.90 4.43 -21.36
C LEU A 710 -43.21 3.99 -20.68
N MET A 711 -44.15 4.91 -20.42
CA MET A 711 -45.45 4.58 -19.83
C MET A 711 -46.27 3.67 -20.76
N VAL A 712 -46.33 4.00 -22.06
CA VAL A 712 -46.99 3.17 -23.07
C VAL A 712 -46.33 1.80 -23.16
N ALA A 713 -44.99 1.75 -23.21
CA ALA A 713 -44.27 0.46 -23.24
C ALA A 713 -44.52 -0.39 -22.00
N THR A 714 -44.61 0.24 -20.82
CA THR A 714 -44.88 -0.46 -19.55
C THR A 714 -46.28 -1.04 -19.52
N LEU A 715 -47.29 -0.26 -19.90
CA LEU A 715 -48.68 -0.74 -19.98
C LEU A 715 -48.83 -1.89 -21.00
N ARG A 716 -48.11 -1.84 -22.13
CA ARG A 716 -48.09 -2.97 -23.08
C ARG A 716 -47.46 -4.23 -22.50
N ALA A 717 -46.49 -4.07 -21.60
CA ALA A 717 -45.77 -5.19 -21.01
C ALA A 717 -46.49 -5.80 -19.79
N THR A 718 -47.42 -5.09 -19.16
CA THR A 718 -48.21 -5.61 -18.04
C THR A 718 -49.24 -6.63 -18.49
N ARG A 719 -49.39 -7.73 -17.74
CA ARG A 719 -50.26 -8.86 -18.08
C ARG A 719 -51.35 -9.13 -17.03
N ASN A 720 -51.10 -8.77 -15.77
CA ASN A 720 -51.94 -9.21 -14.65
C ASN A 720 -52.86 -8.10 -14.10
N LEU A 721 -53.00 -6.96 -14.80
CA LEU A 721 -53.99 -5.94 -14.44
C LEU A 721 -55.41 -6.36 -14.86
N SER A 722 -56.40 -6.06 -14.02
CA SER A 722 -57.80 -6.18 -14.39
C SER A 722 -58.16 -5.25 -15.56
N SER A 723 -59.10 -5.68 -16.41
CA SER A 723 -59.54 -4.91 -17.59
C SER A 723 -59.96 -3.48 -17.22
N ALA A 724 -60.69 -3.33 -16.10
CA ALA A 724 -61.15 -2.02 -15.63
C ALA A 724 -59.99 -1.09 -15.25
N ASN A 725 -59.02 -1.58 -14.48
CA ASN A 725 -57.86 -0.79 -14.07
C ASN A 725 -56.96 -0.45 -15.28
N TYR A 726 -56.78 -1.41 -16.19
CA TYR A 726 -56.00 -1.22 -17.41
C TYR A 726 -56.62 -0.15 -18.33
N GLU A 727 -57.94 -0.20 -18.56
CA GLU A 727 -58.65 0.79 -19.37
C GLU A 727 -58.52 2.21 -18.81
N VAL A 728 -58.62 2.37 -17.48
CA VAL A 728 -58.43 3.67 -16.83
C VAL A 728 -57.00 4.21 -17.04
N LEU A 729 -55.98 3.36 -16.93
CA LEU A 729 -54.58 3.78 -17.13
C LEU A 729 -54.27 4.06 -18.61
N ALA A 730 -54.78 3.24 -19.53
CA ALA A 730 -54.62 3.40 -20.96
C ALA A 730 -55.29 4.70 -21.45
N THR A 731 -56.53 4.95 -21.03
CA THR A 731 -57.25 6.20 -21.36
C THR A 731 -56.51 7.43 -20.83
N LYS A 732 -56.04 7.43 -19.57
CA LYS A 732 -55.22 8.53 -19.03
C LYS A 732 -53.93 8.74 -19.84
N THR A 733 -53.22 7.67 -20.20
CA THR A 733 -51.99 7.77 -21.02
C THR A 733 -52.29 8.38 -22.39
N THR A 734 -53.41 8.01 -23.02
CA THR A 734 -53.84 8.62 -24.29
C THR A 734 -54.22 10.09 -24.14
N GLN A 735 -54.81 10.49 -23.01
CA GLN A 735 -55.09 11.89 -22.72
C GLN A 735 -53.80 12.70 -22.60
N TYR A 736 -52.76 12.15 -21.97
CA TYR A 736 -51.45 12.81 -21.93
C TYR A 736 -50.80 12.91 -23.30
N ALA A 737 -50.88 11.86 -24.12
CA ALA A 737 -50.42 11.91 -25.51
C ALA A 737 -51.16 13.00 -26.31
N ALA A 738 -52.46 13.15 -26.10
CA ALA A 738 -53.28 14.19 -26.72
C ALA A 738 -52.97 15.61 -26.20
N ARG A 739 -52.36 15.77 -25.03
CA ARG A 739 -51.99 17.07 -24.45
C ARG A 739 -50.60 17.58 -24.88
N LEU A 740 -49.85 16.81 -25.67
CA LEU A 740 -48.54 17.23 -26.20
C LEU A 740 -48.68 18.48 -27.09
N LEU A 741 -47.77 19.44 -26.91
CA LEU A 741 -47.84 20.76 -27.57
C LEU A 741 -47.55 20.70 -29.08
N LYS A 742 -46.68 19.80 -29.52
CA LYS A 742 -46.26 19.71 -30.93
C LYS A 742 -47.10 18.68 -31.66
N LYS A 743 -47.82 19.12 -32.71
CA LYS A 743 -48.73 18.27 -33.50
C LYS A 743 -48.07 17.02 -34.12
N ASN A 744 -46.82 17.14 -34.60
CA ASN A 744 -46.10 16.00 -35.20
C ASN A 744 -45.78 14.93 -34.15
N GLU A 745 -45.31 15.34 -32.97
CA GLU A 745 -45.06 14.44 -31.85
C GLU A 745 -46.41 13.87 -31.37
N GLN A 746 -47.40 14.71 -31.08
CA GLN A 746 -48.75 14.30 -30.67
C GLN A 746 -49.34 13.19 -31.57
N ALA A 747 -49.29 13.35 -32.90
CA ALA A 747 -49.79 12.34 -33.84
C ALA A 747 -49.04 11.01 -33.74
N LEU A 748 -47.71 11.04 -33.62
CA LEU A 748 -46.88 9.84 -33.46
C LEU A 748 -47.13 9.14 -32.11
N MET A 749 -47.30 9.89 -31.01
CA MET A 749 -47.57 9.27 -29.70
C MET A 749 -48.98 8.68 -29.64
N VAL A 750 -49.98 9.34 -30.24
CA VAL A 750 -51.34 8.79 -30.32
C VAL A 750 -51.35 7.50 -31.16
N LEU A 751 -50.58 7.45 -32.25
CA LEU A 751 -50.36 6.21 -33.00
C LEU A 751 -49.71 5.13 -32.14
N ASN A 752 -48.72 5.48 -31.30
CA ASN A 752 -48.18 4.54 -30.32
C ASN A 752 -49.24 4.10 -29.30
N CYS A 753 -50.11 4.98 -28.83
CA CYS A 753 -51.20 4.61 -27.92
C CYS A 753 -52.23 3.68 -28.55
N ALA A 754 -52.39 3.66 -29.88
CA ALA A 754 -53.31 2.74 -30.57
C ALA A 754 -52.97 1.27 -30.27
N HIS A 755 -51.69 0.95 -30.08
CA HIS A 755 -51.25 -0.39 -29.69
C HIS A 755 -51.69 -0.81 -28.28
N LEU A 756 -52.07 0.11 -27.38
CA LEU A 756 -52.60 -0.24 -26.05
C LEU A 756 -53.97 -0.90 -26.12
N PHE A 757 -54.75 -0.56 -27.15
CA PHE A 757 -56.09 -1.11 -27.41
C PHE A 757 -56.05 -2.22 -28.47
N TRP A 758 -54.86 -2.71 -28.80
CA TRP A 758 -54.70 -3.74 -29.82
C TRP A 758 -55.12 -5.09 -29.27
N THR A 759 -56.39 -5.44 -29.49
CA THR A 759 -56.91 -6.80 -29.34
C THR A 759 -57.17 -7.40 -30.72
N PRO A 760 -56.80 -8.68 -30.96
CA PRO A 760 -56.98 -9.33 -32.26
C PRO A 760 -58.45 -9.35 -32.70
N GLU A 761 -59.38 -9.39 -31.75
CA GLU A 761 -60.83 -9.35 -31.98
C GLU A 761 -61.31 -8.00 -32.54
N VAL A 762 -60.79 -6.89 -32.02
CA VAL A 762 -61.15 -5.53 -32.47
C VAL A 762 -60.56 -5.27 -33.85
N THR A 763 -59.32 -5.70 -34.10
CA THR A 763 -58.69 -5.54 -35.41
C THR A 763 -59.40 -6.35 -36.49
N ARG A 764 -59.82 -7.59 -36.19
CA ARG A 764 -60.58 -8.43 -37.11
C ARG A 764 -61.88 -7.73 -37.52
N ASN A 765 -62.64 -7.19 -36.57
CA ASN A 765 -63.91 -6.52 -36.86
C ASN A 765 -63.74 -5.24 -37.72
N TYR A 766 -62.71 -4.43 -37.45
CA TYR A 766 -62.43 -3.24 -38.27
C TYR A 766 -61.87 -3.58 -39.65
N LEU A 767 -61.01 -4.59 -39.77
CA LEU A 767 -60.50 -5.09 -41.06
C LEU A 767 -61.63 -5.63 -41.93
N VAL A 768 -62.55 -6.42 -41.35
CA VAL A 768 -63.74 -6.91 -42.04
C VAL A 768 -64.62 -5.75 -42.51
N GLY A 769 -64.82 -4.73 -41.66
CA GLY A 769 -65.57 -3.52 -42.04
C GLY A 769 -64.92 -2.71 -43.17
N LEU A 770 -63.60 -2.52 -43.13
CA LEU A 770 -62.86 -1.82 -44.20
C LEU A 770 -62.84 -2.63 -45.51
N LEU A 771 -62.71 -3.95 -45.42
CA LEU A 771 -62.79 -4.83 -46.59
C LEU A 771 -64.19 -4.83 -47.22
N ALA A 772 -65.25 -4.77 -46.41
CA ALA A 772 -66.60 -4.60 -46.93
C ALA A 772 -66.74 -3.29 -47.71
N LEU A 773 -66.17 -2.21 -47.19
CA LEU A 773 -66.22 -0.89 -47.82
C LEU A 773 -65.39 -0.83 -49.12
N VAL A 774 -64.22 -1.49 -49.14
CA VAL A 774 -63.40 -1.66 -50.35
C VAL A 774 -64.11 -2.51 -51.40
N LYS A 775 -64.84 -3.56 -50.97
CA LYS A 775 -65.65 -4.39 -51.86
C LYS A 775 -66.78 -3.59 -52.51
N ASP A 776 -67.53 -2.83 -51.71
CA ASP A 776 -68.58 -1.94 -52.22
C ASP A 776 -68.03 -0.92 -53.22
N HIS A 777 -66.82 -0.42 -52.99
CA HIS A 777 -66.19 0.52 -53.92
C HIS A 777 -65.71 -0.15 -55.22
N LEU A 778 -65.20 -1.38 -55.14
CA LEU A 778 -64.82 -2.18 -56.32
C LEU A 778 -66.03 -2.56 -57.18
N ASP A 779 -67.15 -2.90 -56.54
CA ASP A 779 -68.38 -3.27 -57.24
C ASP A 779 -68.98 -2.09 -58.01
N ASN A 780 -68.83 -0.87 -57.48
CA ASN A 780 -69.28 0.38 -58.09
C ASN A 780 -68.34 0.96 -59.17
N MET A 781 -67.16 0.39 -59.39
CA MET A 781 -66.24 0.86 -60.44
C MET A 781 -66.57 0.28 -61.83
N GLU A 782 -66.39 1.08 -62.89
CA GLU A 782 -66.53 0.60 -64.27
C GLU A 782 -65.50 -0.50 -64.60
N HIS A 783 -65.86 -1.42 -65.50
CA HIS A 783 -65.00 -2.53 -65.89
C HIS A 783 -63.76 -2.04 -66.67
N GLY A 784 -62.65 -1.87 -65.97
CA GLY A 784 -61.35 -1.47 -66.53
C GLY A 784 -60.16 -2.20 -65.89
N GLN A 785 -58.96 -1.87 -66.36
CA GLN A 785 -57.71 -2.48 -65.89
C GLN A 785 -57.47 -2.23 -64.39
N MET A 786 -57.84 -1.04 -63.89
CA MET A 786 -57.78 -0.68 -62.47
C MET A 786 -58.72 -1.50 -61.57
N ARG A 787 -59.95 -1.82 -62.05
CA ARG A 787 -60.87 -2.69 -61.30
C ARG A 787 -60.34 -4.11 -61.19
N ARG A 788 -59.77 -4.66 -62.27
CA ARG A 788 -59.17 -6.01 -62.25
C ARG A 788 -57.97 -6.11 -61.31
N GLU A 789 -57.13 -5.08 -61.28
CA GLU A 789 -55.99 -5.03 -60.37
C GLU A 789 -56.43 -4.84 -58.91
N GLY A 790 -57.45 -4.01 -58.68
CA GLY A 790 -58.09 -3.84 -57.38
C GLY A 790 -58.75 -5.13 -56.86
N GLU A 791 -59.51 -5.83 -57.71
CA GLU A 791 -60.13 -7.13 -57.38
C GLU A 791 -59.08 -8.21 -57.12
N PHE A 792 -57.97 -8.23 -57.87
CA PHE A 792 -56.87 -9.16 -57.65
C PHE A 792 -56.22 -8.94 -56.28
N ARG A 793 -55.91 -7.69 -55.92
CA ARG A 793 -55.33 -7.33 -54.62
C ARG A 793 -56.31 -7.58 -53.48
N TYR A 794 -57.59 -7.25 -53.65
CA TYR A 794 -58.65 -7.55 -52.68
C TYR A 794 -58.74 -9.05 -52.40
N ARG A 795 -58.79 -9.89 -53.45
CA ARG A 795 -58.82 -11.35 -53.30
C ARG A 795 -57.54 -11.92 -52.67
N ALA A 796 -56.38 -11.32 -52.93
CA ALA A 796 -55.14 -11.72 -52.29
C ALA A 796 -55.13 -11.42 -50.78
N ILE A 797 -55.67 -10.25 -50.38
CA ILE A 797 -55.80 -9.85 -48.97
C ILE A 797 -56.82 -10.74 -48.25
N VAL A 798 -57.98 -11.00 -48.86
CA VAL A 798 -59.00 -11.91 -48.30
C VAL A 798 -58.43 -13.32 -48.13
N ARG A 799 -57.72 -13.87 -49.13
CA ARG A 799 -57.06 -15.18 -48.99
C ARG A 799 -56.00 -15.21 -47.89
N TYR A 800 -55.28 -14.11 -47.69
CA TYR A 800 -54.30 -14.02 -46.62
C TYR A 800 -54.97 -14.00 -45.24
N MET A 801 -56.12 -13.34 -45.11
CA MET A 801 -56.95 -13.39 -43.90
C MET A 801 -57.57 -14.77 -43.68
N ASP A 802 -58.11 -15.40 -44.73
CA ASP A 802 -58.66 -16.76 -44.63
C ASP A 802 -57.57 -17.76 -44.20
N ASN A 803 -56.33 -17.60 -44.67
CA ASN A 803 -55.19 -18.42 -44.23
C ASN A 803 -54.79 -18.18 -42.76
N LEU A 804 -55.09 -17.02 -42.19
CA LEU A 804 -54.90 -16.74 -40.75
C LEU A 804 -55.99 -17.40 -39.89
N ASP A 805 -57.17 -17.69 -40.46
CA ASP A 805 -58.34 -18.27 -39.78
C ASP A 805 -58.50 -19.80 -39.98
N VAL A 806 -57.53 -20.52 -40.58
CA VAL A 806 -57.54 -22.00 -40.71
C VAL A 806 -57.06 -22.72 -39.43
N ASN A 807 -57.16 -22.11 -38.25
CA ASN A 807 -56.89 -22.77 -36.96
C ASN A 807 -58.01 -22.56 -35.92
N ASP A 808 -59.26 -22.43 -36.35
CA ASP A 808 -60.40 -22.24 -35.42
C ASP A 808 -61.02 -23.54 -34.86
N ASP A 809 -60.45 -24.71 -35.17
CA ASP A 809 -60.87 -26.02 -34.60
C ASP A 809 -59.80 -26.67 -33.70
N GLY A 810 -58.90 -25.87 -33.13
CA GLY A 810 -57.68 -26.36 -32.50
C GLY A 810 -57.39 -25.98 -31.05
N VAL A 811 -58.24 -25.25 -30.31
CA VAL A 811 -58.05 -25.04 -28.86
C VAL A 811 -59.38 -24.79 -28.14
N SER A 812 -60.21 -25.82 -28.03
CA SER A 812 -61.01 -26.01 -26.82
C SER A 812 -60.36 -27.15 -26.02
N THR A 813 -59.91 -26.84 -24.80
CA THR A 813 -59.24 -27.73 -23.83
C THR A 813 -57.72 -27.92 -23.95
N SER A 814 -56.96 -26.85 -23.64
CA SER A 814 -55.79 -27.01 -22.77
C SER A 814 -55.34 -25.66 -22.22
N SER A 815 -55.54 -25.50 -20.91
CA SER A 815 -54.77 -24.60 -20.07
C SER A 815 -53.28 -24.64 -20.41
N SER A 816 -52.69 -23.44 -20.49
CA SER A 816 -51.33 -23.07 -20.05
C SER A 816 -50.52 -22.29 -21.09
N SER A 817 -50.22 -21.04 -20.71
CA SER A 817 -48.95 -20.35 -20.92
C SER A 817 -48.34 -20.41 -22.32
N SER A 818 -48.56 -19.37 -23.12
CA SER A 818 -47.49 -18.77 -23.93
C SER A 818 -47.99 -17.52 -24.65
N SER A 819 -47.34 -16.40 -24.33
CA SER A 819 -47.28 -15.13 -25.08
C SER A 819 -48.60 -14.38 -25.35
N ARG A 820 -49.08 -13.67 -24.32
CA ARG A 820 -49.44 -12.25 -24.43
C ARG A 820 -48.51 -11.52 -23.50
#